data_AF-A0A8C5FVZ5-F1
#
_entry.id   AF-A0A8C5FVZ5-F1
#
_cell.length_a   1.000
_cell.length_b   1.000
_cell.length_c   1.000
_cell.angle_alpha   90.00
_cell.angle_beta   90.00
_cell.angle_gamma   90.00
#
_symmetry.space_group_name_H-M   'P 1'
#
loop_
_entity.id
_entity.type
_entity.pdbx_description
1 polymer ?
#
loop_
_entity_poly.entity_id
_entity_poly.type
_entity_poly.pdbx_seq_one_letter_code
_entity_poly.pdbx_strand_id
1 'polypeptide(L)'
;MFVVFSATDRENGKKPKKSVTVCGYPLSIFFIVVNEFCERFSYYGMKAVLVLYFRYFLRWDDDLAITIYHTFVALCYLTPILGAIVADSWLGKFKTIVYLSIVYTLGQVVMAISAIHDITDANKDGTPDNMTFHVALSMVGLILIALGTGGIKPCVAAFGGDQFNEHQEKQRSTFFSIFYLSINAGSLLSTIITPILRAQECGIYSQQKCYPLAFGVPAALMVVALIVFIVGSRMYTKVAPKGNIMLEVCKCIWYAVKNRFRNRSSSIPKREHWMDWADEKYEKLLIAQIKMVLKVLFLYIPLPMFWTLFDQQGSRWTLQATTMDGDFGLLVIQPDQMQTVNPILILGFVPIVDSVIYPLIAKCGLNFTPLKRMTVGMFMAALAFIAAALVQLQIDVSITTHTHTHARTHTRTHARTHARTYSFTIMCVCVCVSVCYSAQFDIQTVNGKCTYSIAVGFGSAYTVIIPDTFTIADEDIGPNVVHMAWQIPQYFLMTMGEVVFSVTGLEFSYSQAPSNMKSVLQAGWLFTVAVGNIIVLIVAEVAQLPDQWAEYVLFAALLIFVCVVFSIMAYFYTYTDPAEVEARFAELEPEGKDNDRKRRSLELHDRKESLEEENQRKSRSSSEASSHHEAPADKATNM
;
A
#
# COMPACT_ATOMS: atom_id res chain seq x y z
N MET A 1 -4.45 -14.05 -33.48
CA MET A 1 -5.09 -13.88 -32.15
C MET A 1 -6.35 -14.74 -32.15
N PHE A 2 -6.30 -15.96 -31.62
CA PHE A 2 -7.43 -16.91 -31.67
C PHE A 2 -8.27 -16.79 -30.39
N VAL A 3 -9.55 -16.45 -30.52
CA VAL A 3 -10.55 -16.44 -29.45
C VAL A 3 -11.24 -17.80 -29.45
N VAL A 4 -11.23 -18.52 -28.32
CA VAL A 4 -11.90 -19.82 -28.18
C VAL A 4 -13.10 -19.65 -27.24
N PHE A 5 -14.29 -20.03 -27.70
CA PHE A 5 -15.51 -20.06 -26.88
C PHE A 5 -15.64 -21.44 -26.25
N SER A 6 -15.53 -21.54 -24.92
CA SER A 6 -15.86 -22.77 -24.18
C SER A 6 -17.25 -22.66 -23.56
N ALA A 7 -18.07 -23.70 -23.71
CA ALA A 7 -19.34 -23.85 -23.02
C ALA A 7 -19.13 -24.60 -21.70
N THR A 8 -19.69 -24.11 -20.59
CA THR A 8 -19.73 -24.81 -19.29
C THR A 8 -21.06 -25.53 -19.10
N ASP A 9 -21.01 -26.74 -18.54
CA ASP A 9 -22.14 -27.66 -18.36
C ASP A 9 -23.23 -27.19 -17.37
N ARG A 10 -24.41 -27.79 -17.53
CA ARG A 10 -25.68 -27.48 -16.86
C ARG A 10 -25.70 -27.89 -15.39
N GLU A 11 -25.88 -26.93 -14.50
CA GLU A 11 -26.66 -27.11 -13.28
C GLU A 11 -27.61 -25.92 -13.07
N ASN A 12 -28.88 -26.23 -12.79
CA ASN A 12 -29.93 -25.31 -12.33
C ASN A 12 -30.36 -24.18 -13.28
N GLY A 13 -31.06 -24.52 -14.38
CA GLY A 13 -32.13 -23.72 -15.00
C GLY A 13 -31.84 -22.28 -15.45
N LYS A 14 -30.62 -21.77 -15.28
CA LYS A 14 -30.17 -20.44 -15.69
C LYS A 14 -29.37 -20.58 -16.97
N LYS A 15 -29.65 -19.71 -17.95
CA LYS A 15 -28.92 -19.67 -19.24
C LYS A 15 -27.41 -19.65 -18.97
N PRO A 16 -26.59 -20.46 -19.67
CA PRO A 16 -25.14 -20.49 -19.45
C PRO A 16 -24.56 -19.10 -19.73
N LYS A 17 -23.88 -18.52 -18.74
CA LYS A 17 -23.02 -17.36 -18.98
C LYS A 17 -21.89 -17.84 -19.88
N LYS A 18 -21.89 -17.44 -21.15
CA LYS A 18 -20.76 -17.67 -22.06
C LYS A 18 -19.53 -16.95 -21.48
N SER A 19 -18.66 -17.65 -20.79
CA SER A 19 -17.34 -17.11 -20.42
C SER A 19 -16.44 -17.23 -21.65
N VAL A 20 -16.16 -16.11 -22.30
CA VAL A 20 -15.15 -16.07 -23.36
C VAL A 20 -13.81 -16.35 -22.72
N THR A 21 -13.11 -17.37 -23.19
CA THR A 21 -11.80 -17.77 -22.69
C THR A 21 -10.71 -17.29 -23.65
N VAL A 22 -9.71 -16.58 -23.13
CA VAL A 22 -8.52 -16.17 -23.90
C VAL A 22 -7.31 -16.84 -23.24
N CYS A 23 -6.55 -17.62 -24.02
CA CYS A 23 -5.40 -18.40 -23.52
C CYS A 23 -5.74 -19.30 -22.30
N GLY A 24 -6.95 -19.85 -22.23
CA GLY A 24 -7.40 -20.70 -21.12
C GLY A 24 -7.87 -19.95 -19.87
N TYR A 25 -7.94 -18.61 -19.88
CA TYR A 25 -8.43 -17.80 -18.77
C TYR A 25 -9.76 -17.10 -19.10
N PRO A 26 -10.64 -16.88 -18.10
CA PRO A 26 -11.82 -16.04 -18.30
C PRO A 26 -11.39 -14.64 -18.75
N LEU A 27 -11.99 -14.10 -19.81
CA LEU A 27 -11.71 -12.75 -20.32
C LEU A 27 -11.92 -11.66 -19.24
N SER A 28 -12.74 -11.93 -18.21
CA SER A 28 -12.89 -11.07 -17.03
C SER A 28 -11.59 -10.79 -16.30
N ILE A 29 -10.66 -11.74 -16.26
CA ILE A 29 -9.37 -11.60 -15.56
C ILE A 29 -8.51 -10.50 -16.17
N PHE A 30 -8.54 -10.37 -17.50
CA PHE A 30 -7.76 -9.36 -18.20
C PHE A 30 -8.09 -7.94 -17.74
N PHE A 31 -9.37 -7.64 -17.54
CA PHE A 31 -9.82 -6.34 -17.04
C PHE A 31 -9.31 -6.06 -15.61
N ILE A 32 -9.23 -7.08 -14.75
CA ILE A 32 -8.72 -6.95 -13.38
C ILE A 32 -7.21 -6.70 -13.39
N VAL A 33 -6.45 -7.44 -14.22
CA VAL A 33 -4.99 -7.28 -14.33
C VAL A 33 -4.61 -5.92 -14.90
N VAL A 34 -5.30 -5.43 -15.93
CA VAL A 34 -5.07 -4.08 -16.48
C VAL A 34 -5.43 -3.01 -15.46
N ASN A 35 -6.55 -3.16 -14.75
CA ASN A 35 -6.90 -2.27 -13.65
C ASN A 35 -5.81 -2.23 -12.58
N GLU A 36 -5.29 -3.39 -12.17
CA GLU A 36 -4.21 -3.46 -11.17
C GLU A 36 -2.94 -2.78 -11.67
N PHE A 37 -2.52 -3.05 -12.90
CA PHE A 37 -1.34 -2.41 -13.49
C PHE A 37 -1.47 -0.87 -13.49
N CYS A 38 -2.60 -0.33 -13.96
CA CYS A 38 -2.83 1.11 -14.04
C CYS A 38 -2.92 1.76 -12.65
N GLU A 39 -3.56 1.10 -11.68
CA GLU A 39 -3.64 1.59 -10.30
C GLU A 39 -2.24 1.61 -9.66
N ARG A 40 -1.45 0.55 -9.85
CA ARG A 40 -0.09 0.46 -9.30
C ARG A 40 0.84 1.50 -9.93
N PHE A 41 0.75 1.69 -11.25
CA PHE A 41 1.45 2.78 -11.91
C PHE A 41 1.07 4.13 -11.30
N SER A 42 -0.23 4.38 -11.12
CA SER A 42 -0.74 5.65 -10.60
C SER A 42 -0.24 5.92 -9.17
N TYR A 43 -0.31 4.91 -8.30
CA TYR A 43 0.12 5.00 -6.92
C TYR A 43 1.64 5.23 -6.78
N TYR A 44 2.45 4.36 -7.37
CA TYR A 44 3.91 4.42 -7.22
C TYR A 44 4.51 5.64 -7.93
N GLY A 45 4.00 6.01 -9.11
CA GLY A 45 4.47 7.18 -9.85
C GLY A 45 4.23 8.48 -9.10
N MET A 46 3.01 8.66 -8.57
CA MET A 46 2.68 9.83 -7.74
C MET A 46 3.47 9.83 -6.42
N LYS A 47 3.55 8.68 -5.73
CA LYS A 47 4.32 8.54 -4.47
C LYS A 47 5.81 8.88 -4.67
N ALA A 48 6.41 8.51 -5.81
CA ALA A 48 7.84 8.71 -6.06
C ALA A 48 8.24 10.20 -6.10
N VAL A 49 7.41 11.03 -6.73
CA VAL A 49 7.69 12.47 -6.91
C VAL A 49 7.19 13.34 -5.74
N LEU A 50 6.42 12.77 -4.82
CA LEU A 50 5.61 13.52 -3.86
C LEU A 50 6.45 14.33 -2.86
N VAL A 51 7.56 13.78 -2.35
CA VAL A 51 8.42 14.50 -1.40
C VAL A 51 9.08 15.72 -2.06
N LEU A 52 9.48 15.59 -3.33
CA LEU A 52 10.07 16.70 -4.09
C LEU A 52 9.02 17.76 -4.44
N TYR A 53 7.77 17.35 -4.67
CA TYR A 53 6.65 18.28 -4.81
C TYR A 53 6.47 19.13 -3.55
N PHE A 54 6.43 18.52 -2.37
CA PHE A 54 6.34 19.28 -1.12
C PHE A 54 7.51 20.25 -0.93
N ARG A 55 8.73 19.79 -1.21
CA ARG A 55 9.95 20.56 -0.99
C ARG A 55 10.11 21.73 -1.98
N TYR A 56 9.89 21.49 -3.26
CA TYR A 56 10.20 22.47 -4.32
C TYR A 56 8.99 23.24 -4.82
N PHE A 57 7.82 22.62 -4.86
CA PHE A 57 6.60 23.29 -5.33
C PHE A 57 5.87 24.00 -4.18
N LEU A 58 5.53 23.27 -3.10
CA LEU A 58 4.87 23.87 -1.93
C LEU A 58 5.83 24.68 -1.03
N ARG A 59 7.14 24.59 -1.29
CA ARG A 59 8.23 25.28 -0.57
C ARG A 59 8.25 24.97 0.93
N TRP A 60 7.91 23.74 1.31
CA TRP A 60 8.06 23.26 2.68
C TRP A 60 9.50 22.88 2.97
N ASP A 61 9.90 22.95 4.24
CA ASP A 61 11.15 22.34 4.70
C ASP A 61 11.09 20.82 4.61
N ASP A 62 12.27 20.19 4.72
CA ASP A 62 12.42 18.74 4.57
C ASP A 62 11.62 17.98 5.63
N ASP A 63 11.57 18.46 6.88
CA ASP A 63 10.91 17.77 7.99
C ASP A 63 9.39 17.79 7.83
N LEU A 64 8.80 18.92 7.44
CA LEU A 64 7.37 19.01 7.12
C LEU A 64 7.01 18.15 5.90
N ALA A 65 7.84 18.16 4.85
CA ALA A 65 7.63 17.33 3.67
C ALA A 65 7.61 15.84 4.02
N ILE A 66 8.56 15.37 4.83
CA ILE A 66 8.65 13.99 5.31
C ILE A 66 7.48 13.64 6.21
N THR A 67 7.10 14.55 7.11
CA THR A 67 5.97 14.36 8.03
C THR A 67 4.66 14.14 7.27
N ILE A 68 4.36 14.99 6.28
CA ILE A 68 3.15 14.84 5.46
C ILE A 68 3.23 13.59 4.57
N TYR A 69 4.40 13.28 4.02
CA TYR A 69 4.62 12.06 3.23
C TYR A 69 4.29 10.79 4.03
N HIS A 70 4.87 10.62 5.21
CA HIS A 70 4.64 9.44 6.04
C HIS A 70 3.23 9.42 6.63
N THR A 71 2.63 10.57 6.92
CA THR A 71 1.21 10.65 7.30
C THR A 71 0.31 10.13 6.18
N PHE A 72 0.56 10.56 4.94
CA PHE A 72 -0.17 10.08 3.77
C PHE A 72 -0.01 8.56 3.57
N VAL A 73 1.22 8.04 3.68
CA VAL A 73 1.48 6.60 3.56
C VAL A 73 0.79 5.83 4.69
N ALA A 74 0.87 6.30 5.94
CA ALA A 74 0.19 5.69 7.08
C ALA A 74 -1.32 5.60 6.84
N LEU A 75 -1.94 6.68 6.35
CA LEU A 75 -3.38 6.68 6.00
C LEU A 75 -3.69 5.67 4.90
N CYS A 76 -2.88 5.58 3.83
CA CYS A 76 -3.07 4.61 2.75
C CYS A 76 -3.05 3.14 3.22
N TYR A 77 -2.33 2.85 4.31
CA TYR A 77 -2.21 1.51 4.87
C TYR A 77 -3.13 1.26 6.08
N LEU A 78 -3.76 2.31 6.64
CA LEU A 78 -4.77 2.21 7.70
C LEU A 78 -6.20 2.06 7.14
N THR A 79 -6.54 2.81 6.09
CA THR A 79 -7.85 2.78 5.43
C THR A 79 -8.25 1.44 4.75
N PRO A 80 -7.35 0.48 4.44
CA PRO A 80 -7.73 -0.88 4.04
C PRO A 80 -8.69 -1.58 5.02
N ILE A 81 -8.55 -1.33 6.32
CA ILE A 81 -9.46 -1.91 7.33
C ILE A 81 -10.90 -1.44 7.07
N LEU A 82 -11.08 -0.15 6.76
CA LEU A 82 -12.38 0.43 6.42
C LEU A 82 -12.91 -0.15 5.11
N GLY A 83 -12.06 -0.26 4.08
CA GLY A 83 -12.44 -0.85 2.79
C GLY A 83 -12.93 -2.29 2.92
N ALA A 84 -12.22 -3.11 3.69
CA ALA A 84 -12.62 -4.50 3.96
C ALA A 84 -13.97 -4.58 4.68
N ILE A 85 -14.17 -3.76 5.73
CA ILE A 85 -15.45 -3.71 6.48
C ILE A 85 -16.61 -3.33 5.55
N VAL A 86 -16.42 -2.30 4.71
CA VAL A 86 -17.45 -1.83 3.77
C VAL A 86 -17.78 -2.89 2.72
N ALA A 87 -16.75 -3.56 2.17
CA ALA A 87 -16.92 -4.62 1.18
C ALA A 87 -17.65 -5.84 1.74
N ASP A 88 -17.27 -6.30 2.93
CA ASP A 88 -17.80 -7.54 3.50
C ASP A 88 -19.16 -7.33 4.20
N SER A 89 -19.44 -6.12 4.71
CA SER A 89 -20.67 -5.87 5.49
C SER A 89 -21.82 -5.26 4.68
N TRP A 90 -21.52 -4.38 3.72
CA TRP A 90 -22.55 -3.51 3.14
C TRP A 90 -22.64 -3.56 1.62
N LEU A 91 -21.54 -3.25 0.93
CA LEU A 91 -21.59 -2.96 -0.52
C LEU A 91 -21.22 -4.15 -1.40
N GLY A 92 -20.47 -5.12 -0.87
CA GLY A 92 -19.80 -6.14 -1.67
C GLY A 92 -18.51 -5.62 -2.30
N LYS A 93 -17.58 -6.53 -2.62
CA LYS A 93 -16.25 -6.21 -3.19
C LYS A 93 -16.34 -5.35 -4.46
N PHE A 94 -17.18 -5.75 -5.42
CA PHE A 94 -17.30 -5.04 -6.71
C PHE A 94 -17.71 -3.57 -6.55
N LYS A 95 -18.78 -3.29 -5.79
CA LYS A 95 -19.26 -1.91 -5.60
C LYS A 95 -18.25 -1.08 -4.79
N THR A 96 -17.62 -1.69 -3.80
CA THR A 96 -16.58 -1.03 -2.99
C THR A 96 -15.40 -0.61 -3.85
N ILE A 97 -14.93 -1.49 -4.74
CA ILE A 97 -13.85 -1.17 -5.70
C ILE A 97 -14.28 0.02 -6.58
N VAL A 98 -15.48 0.00 -7.15
CA VAL A 98 -15.95 1.07 -8.04
C VAL A 98 -16.06 2.42 -7.31
N TYR A 99 -16.77 2.47 -6.18
CA TYR A 99 -16.98 3.74 -5.47
C TYR A 99 -15.68 4.34 -4.93
N LEU A 100 -14.81 3.52 -4.36
CA LEU A 100 -13.53 4.01 -3.85
C LEU A 100 -12.55 4.34 -4.97
N SER A 101 -12.62 3.67 -6.14
CA SER A 101 -11.84 4.06 -7.31
C SER A 101 -12.30 5.41 -7.90
N ILE A 102 -13.59 5.76 -7.79
CA ILE A 102 -14.08 7.10 -8.14
C ILE A 102 -13.48 8.15 -7.19
N VAL A 103 -13.53 7.90 -5.87
CA VAL A 103 -12.91 8.77 -4.86
C VAL A 103 -11.41 8.93 -5.13
N TYR A 104 -10.72 7.84 -5.43
CA TYR A 104 -9.31 7.85 -5.79
C TYR A 104 -9.05 8.72 -7.04
N THR A 105 -9.83 8.50 -8.10
CA THR A 105 -9.71 9.26 -9.35
C THR A 105 -9.89 10.76 -9.11
N LEU A 106 -10.92 11.14 -8.33
CA LEU A 106 -11.13 12.54 -7.95
C LEU A 106 -9.94 13.10 -7.18
N GLY A 107 -9.39 12.35 -6.23
CA GLY A 107 -8.18 12.74 -5.50
C GLY A 107 -6.98 12.99 -6.41
N GLN A 108 -6.71 12.10 -7.38
CA GLN A 108 -5.62 12.27 -8.35
C GLN A 108 -5.84 13.48 -9.27
N VAL A 109 -7.08 13.72 -9.72
CA VAL A 109 -7.42 14.90 -10.53
C VAL A 109 -7.22 16.18 -9.72
N VAL A 110 -7.67 16.22 -8.47
CA VAL A 110 -7.46 17.37 -7.57
C VAL A 110 -5.96 17.61 -7.34
N MET A 111 -5.16 16.55 -7.14
CA MET A 111 -3.71 16.66 -7.04
C MET A 111 -3.07 17.24 -8.31
N ALA A 112 -3.48 16.76 -9.50
CA ALA A 112 -2.96 17.28 -10.76
C ALA A 112 -3.30 18.77 -10.96
N ILE A 113 -4.52 19.18 -10.62
CA ILE A 113 -4.93 20.59 -10.66
C ILE A 113 -4.14 21.42 -9.64
N SER A 114 -3.91 20.88 -8.44
CA SER A 114 -3.13 21.56 -7.39
C SER A 114 -1.69 21.86 -7.81
N ALA A 115 -1.16 21.16 -8.80
CA ALA A 115 0.20 21.36 -9.28
C ALA A 115 0.35 22.41 -10.40
N ILE A 116 -0.73 23.06 -10.85
CA ILE A 116 -0.70 24.02 -11.98
C ILE A 116 -0.46 25.44 -11.47
N HIS A 117 0.77 25.97 -11.61
CA HIS A 117 1.10 27.35 -11.20
C HIS A 117 0.19 28.42 -11.84
N ASP A 118 -0.07 28.29 -13.15
CA ASP A 118 -0.83 29.25 -13.95
C ASP A 118 -2.26 29.51 -13.43
N ILE A 119 -2.81 28.68 -12.53
CA ILE A 119 -4.14 28.90 -11.94
C ILE A 119 -4.14 30.11 -11.02
N THR A 120 -3.04 30.35 -10.29
CA THR A 120 -2.94 31.46 -9.34
C THR A 120 -1.79 32.42 -9.64
N ASP A 121 -1.00 32.19 -10.68
CA ASP A 121 0.04 33.08 -11.18
C ASP A 121 -0.57 34.17 -12.10
N ALA A 122 -1.14 35.22 -11.51
CA ALA A 122 -1.74 36.33 -12.25
C ALA A 122 -0.69 37.31 -12.78
N ASN A 123 0.45 37.41 -12.08
CA ASN A 123 1.56 38.31 -12.40
C ASN A 123 2.52 37.73 -13.47
N LYS A 124 2.40 36.43 -13.81
CA LYS A 124 3.19 35.68 -14.79
C LYS A 124 4.68 35.62 -14.46
N ASP A 125 5.04 35.65 -13.18
CA ASP A 125 6.42 35.54 -12.72
C ASP A 125 6.89 34.08 -12.57
N GLY A 126 6.00 33.12 -12.80
CA GLY A 126 6.25 31.69 -12.68
C GLY A 126 6.06 31.15 -11.27
N THR A 127 5.58 31.95 -10.33
CA THR A 127 5.33 31.51 -8.97
C THR A 127 3.86 31.70 -8.61
N PRO A 128 3.23 30.76 -7.89
CA PRO A 128 1.84 30.92 -7.46
C PRO A 128 1.67 32.15 -6.55
N ASP A 129 0.78 33.08 -6.90
CA ASP A 129 0.47 34.22 -6.02
C ASP A 129 -0.27 33.74 -4.74
N ASN A 130 -1.00 32.62 -4.82
CA ASN A 130 -1.75 32.06 -3.69
C ASN A 130 -1.33 30.63 -3.36
N MET A 131 -0.23 30.49 -2.62
CA MET A 131 0.26 29.19 -2.15
C MET A 131 -0.77 28.42 -1.29
N THR A 132 -1.59 29.13 -0.51
CA THR A 132 -2.62 28.51 0.35
C THR A 132 -3.63 27.70 -0.46
N PHE A 133 -3.99 28.17 -1.66
CA PHE A 133 -4.87 27.43 -2.57
C PHE A 133 -4.24 26.08 -2.97
N HIS A 134 -2.98 26.10 -3.41
CA HIS A 134 -2.25 24.89 -3.82
C HIS A 134 -2.09 23.90 -2.68
N VAL A 135 -1.75 24.39 -1.48
CA VAL A 135 -1.67 23.56 -0.26
C VAL A 135 -3.01 22.91 0.06
N ALA A 136 -4.10 23.69 0.09
CA ALA A 136 -5.42 23.18 0.44
C ALA A 136 -5.90 22.10 -0.54
N LEU A 137 -5.77 22.33 -1.85
CA LEU A 137 -6.13 21.32 -2.86
C LEU A 137 -5.24 20.08 -2.73
N SER A 138 -3.93 20.25 -2.49
CA SER A 138 -3.01 19.12 -2.30
C SER A 138 -3.44 18.25 -1.11
N MET A 139 -3.79 18.87 0.03
CA MET A 139 -4.21 18.11 1.22
C MET A 139 -5.53 17.36 0.99
N VAL A 140 -6.50 17.99 0.34
CA VAL A 140 -7.76 17.34 -0.05
C VAL A 140 -7.48 16.18 -1.01
N GLY A 141 -6.63 16.39 -2.02
CA GLY A 141 -6.23 15.37 -2.98
C GLY A 141 -5.60 14.15 -2.30
N LEU A 142 -4.64 14.35 -1.40
CA LEU A 142 -3.97 13.28 -0.66
C LEU A 142 -4.92 12.48 0.23
N ILE A 143 -5.85 13.13 0.93
CA ILE A 143 -6.86 12.45 1.76
C ILE A 143 -7.77 11.57 0.89
N LEU A 144 -8.27 12.11 -0.23
CA LEU A 144 -9.11 11.36 -1.16
C LEU A 144 -8.35 10.17 -1.77
N ILE A 145 -7.08 10.36 -2.14
CA ILE A 145 -6.21 9.28 -2.62
C ILE A 145 -6.04 8.21 -1.54
N ALA A 146 -5.71 8.59 -0.31
CA ALA A 146 -5.48 7.65 0.79
C ALA A 146 -6.72 6.80 1.12
N LEU A 147 -7.90 7.42 1.09
CA LEU A 147 -9.19 6.70 1.23
C LEU A 147 -9.44 5.77 0.05
N GLY A 148 -9.17 6.24 -1.16
CA GLY A 148 -9.34 5.51 -2.42
C GLY A 148 -8.45 4.27 -2.50
N THR A 149 -7.12 4.46 -2.59
CA THR A 149 -6.15 3.35 -2.72
C THR A 149 -6.24 2.38 -1.55
N GLY A 150 -6.32 2.88 -0.32
CA GLY A 150 -6.32 1.98 0.84
C GLY A 150 -7.57 1.11 0.87
N GLY A 151 -8.76 1.65 0.61
CA GLY A 151 -9.96 0.83 0.67
C GLY A 151 -10.16 -0.12 -0.52
N ILE A 152 -9.50 0.10 -1.67
CA ILE A 152 -9.51 -0.88 -2.78
C ILE A 152 -8.50 -2.03 -2.59
N LYS A 153 -7.35 -1.79 -1.93
CA LYS A 153 -6.27 -2.78 -1.73
C LYS A 153 -6.74 -4.16 -1.25
N PRO A 154 -7.58 -4.31 -0.20
CA PRO A 154 -7.99 -5.63 0.27
C PRO A 154 -9.04 -6.28 -0.66
N CYS A 155 -9.68 -5.50 -1.52
CA CYS A 155 -10.82 -5.94 -2.31
C CYS A 155 -10.40 -6.51 -3.67
N VAL A 156 -9.45 -5.90 -4.38
CA VAL A 156 -9.14 -6.23 -5.79
C VAL A 156 -8.56 -7.64 -5.94
N ALA A 157 -7.54 -7.99 -5.15
CA ALA A 157 -6.92 -9.32 -5.20
C ALA A 157 -7.93 -10.41 -4.82
N ALA A 158 -8.73 -10.17 -3.78
CA ALA A 158 -9.78 -11.09 -3.35
C ALA A 158 -10.89 -11.23 -4.41
N PHE A 159 -11.27 -10.14 -5.07
CA PHE A 159 -12.26 -10.15 -6.15
C PHE A 159 -11.75 -10.89 -7.39
N GLY A 160 -10.46 -10.77 -7.71
CA GLY A 160 -9.82 -11.54 -8.77
C GLY A 160 -9.78 -13.05 -8.47
N GLY A 161 -9.49 -13.42 -7.22
CA GLY A 161 -9.57 -14.81 -6.76
C GLY A 161 -10.97 -15.41 -6.89
N ASP A 162 -12.03 -14.62 -6.62
CA ASP A 162 -13.44 -15.04 -6.73
C ASP A 162 -13.90 -15.33 -8.17
N GLN A 163 -13.08 -15.04 -9.18
CA GLN A 163 -13.42 -15.31 -10.59
C GLN A 163 -13.18 -16.76 -11.00
N PHE A 164 -12.52 -17.56 -10.15
CA PHE A 164 -12.20 -18.95 -10.39
C PHE A 164 -13.07 -19.86 -9.52
N ASN A 165 -13.52 -21.00 -10.09
CA ASN A 165 -14.19 -22.04 -9.32
C ASN A 165 -13.18 -22.88 -8.52
N GLU A 166 -13.66 -23.65 -7.53
CA GLU A 166 -12.81 -24.47 -6.65
C GLU A 166 -11.93 -25.47 -7.43
N HIS A 167 -12.44 -26.05 -8.51
CA HIS A 167 -11.70 -26.99 -9.37
C HIS A 167 -10.56 -26.34 -10.19
N GLN A 168 -10.44 -25.00 -10.21
CA GLN A 168 -9.50 -24.24 -11.05
C GLN A 168 -8.28 -23.73 -10.28
N GLU A 169 -7.77 -24.49 -9.30
CA GLU A 169 -6.69 -24.04 -8.41
C GLU A 169 -5.40 -23.64 -9.15
N LYS A 170 -5.01 -24.41 -10.17
CA LYS A 170 -3.81 -24.12 -10.98
C LYS A 170 -3.93 -22.79 -11.74
N GLN A 171 -5.12 -22.50 -12.27
CA GLN A 171 -5.39 -21.24 -12.97
C GLN A 171 -5.41 -20.06 -11.99
N ARG A 172 -5.99 -20.25 -10.80
CA ARG A 172 -5.99 -19.25 -9.72
C ARG A 172 -4.58 -18.91 -9.23
N SER A 173 -3.70 -19.91 -9.05
CA SER A 173 -2.29 -19.68 -8.69
C SER A 173 -1.53 -18.90 -9.77
N THR A 174 -1.73 -19.26 -11.05
CA THR A 174 -1.11 -18.54 -12.17
C THR A 174 -1.63 -17.10 -12.26
N PHE A 175 -2.92 -16.86 -11.99
CA PHE A 175 -3.48 -15.52 -11.89
C PHE A 175 -2.75 -14.66 -10.84
N PHE A 176 -2.52 -15.18 -9.63
CA PHE A 176 -1.79 -14.44 -8.61
C PHE A 176 -0.34 -14.16 -9.01
N SER A 177 0.29 -15.04 -9.81
CA SER A 177 1.62 -14.79 -10.37
C SER A 177 1.61 -13.65 -11.41
N ILE A 178 0.61 -13.62 -12.30
CA ILE A 178 0.42 -12.52 -13.28
C ILE A 178 0.07 -11.21 -12.55
N PHE A 179 -0.75 -11.28 -11.50
CA PHE A 179 -1.09 -10.15 -10.65
C PHE A 179 0.17 -9.57 -10.01
N TYR A 180 1.01 -10.41 -9.41
CA TYR A 180 2.31 -9.99 -8.87
C TYR A 180 3.23 -9.36 -9.94
N LEU A 181 3.27 -9.93 -11.14
CA LEU A 181 4.03 -9.35 -12.26
C LEU A 181 3.50 -7.96 -12.65
N SER A 182 2.18 -7.77 -12.69
CA SER A 182 1.57 -6.47 -13.01
C SER A 182 1.88 -5.39 -11.96
N ILE A 183 1.94 -5.75 -10.67
CA ILE A 183 2.35 -4.84 -9.59
C ILE A 183 3.78 -4.35 -9.80
N ASN A 184 4.72 -5.27 -9.99
CA ASN A 184 6.13 -4.93 -10.18
C ASN A 184 6.36 -4.16 -11.49
N ALA A 185 5.69 -4.55 -12.57
CA ALA A 185 5.77 -3.82 -13.85
C ALA A 185 5.21 -2.39 -13.72
N GLY A 186 4.09 -2.21 -13.03
CA GLY A 186 3.51 -0.89 -12.77
C GLY A 186 4.42 -0.01 -11.92
N SER A 187 5.00 -0.56 -10.85
CA SER A 187 5.96 0.14 -9.99
C SER A 187 7.25 0.52 -10.74
N LEU A 188 7.82 -0.42 -11.50
CA LEU A 188 9.02 -0.19 -12.30
C LEU A 188 8.82 0.92 -13.34
N LEU A 189 7.77 0.82 -14.15
CA LEU A 189 7.53 1.79 -15.22
C LEU A 189 7.16 3.17 -14.67
N SER A 190 6.39 3.24 -13.58
CA SER A 190 5.99 4.52 -12.99
C SER A 190 7.14 5.26 -12.31
N THR A 191 8.04 4.55 -11.61
CA THR A 191 9.23 5.16 -11.00
C THR A 191 10.26 5.62 -12.05
N ILE A 192 10.21 5.11 -13.28
CA ILE A 192 11.02 5.64 -14.39
C ILE A 192 10.32 6.81 -15.05
N ILE A 193 9.08 6.61 -15.52
CA ILE A 193 8.38 7.54 -16.40
C ILE A 193 7.95 8.80 -15.66
N THR A 194 7.37 8.68 -14.46
CA THR A 194 6.80 9.85 -13.77
C THR A 194 7.87 10.88 -13.38
N PRO A 195 9.05 10.51 -12.85
CA PRO A 195 10.15 11.46 -12.65
C PRO A 195 10.66 12.09 -13.95
N ILE A 196 10.70 11.35 -15.07
CA ILE A 196 11.07 11.92 -16.39
C ILE A 196 10.08 13.00 -16.80
N LEU A 197 8.77 12.75 -16.61
CA LEU A 197 7.72 13.72 -16.88
C LEU A 197 7.84 14.95 -15.97
N ARG A 198 8.13 14.76 -14.68
CA ARG A 198 8.40 15.85 -13.72
C ARG A 198 9.60 16.71 -14.14
N ALA A 199 10.62 16.08 -14.70
CA ALA A 199 11.86 16.73 -15.14
C ALA A 199 11.72 17.47 -16.48
N GLN A 200 10.58 17.41 -17.16
CA GLN A 200 10.32 18.26 -18.32
C GLN A 200 9.98 19.69 -17.87
N GLU A 201 10.25 20.66 -18.75
CA GLU A 201 9.73 22.02 -18.61
C GLU A 201 8.29 22.08 -19.14
N CYS A 202 7.38 22.65 -18.35
CA CYS A 202 6.04 22.95 -18.81
C CYS A 202 5.45 24.17 -18.09
N GLY A 203 4.42 24.73 -18.71
CA GLY A 203 3.66 25.88 -18.25
C GLY A 203 3.15 26.67 -19.45
N ILE A 204 2.02 27.34 -19.31
CA ILE A 204 1.39 28.08 -20.40
C ILE A 204 2.14 29.41 -20.62
N TYR A 205 2.60 30.03 -19.53
CA TYR A 205 3.29 31.32 -19.56
C TYR A 205 4.72 31.27 -19.00
N SER A 206 5.01 30.40 -18.04
CA SER A 206 6.32 30.26 -17.38
C SER A 206 6.90 28.85 -17.59
N GLN A 207 8.21 28.73 -17.82
CA GLN A 207 8.89 27.43 -17.92
C GLN A 207 9.23 26.93 -16.51
N GLN A 208 8.63 25.80 -16.11
CA GLN A 208 8.70 25.24 -14.75
C GLN A 208 8.86 23.71 -14.78
N LYS A 209 9.33 23.10 -13.68
CA LYS A 209 9.29 21.64 -13.53
C LYS A 209 7.85 21.14 -13.59
N CYS A 210 7.60 20.15 -14.44
CA CYS A 210 6.24 19.75 -14.78
C CYS A 210 5.56 18.78 -13.79
N TYR A 211 5.26 19.26 -12.58
CA TYR A 211 4.41 18.52 -11.64
C TYR A 211 2.98 18.26 -12.15
N PRO A 212 2.32 19.16 -12.91
CA PRO A 212 1.01 18.86 -13.52
C PRO A 212 1.00 17.60 -14.36
N LEU A 213 2.04 17.39 -15.18
CA LEU A 213 2.14 16.20 -16.02
C LEU A 213 2.50 14.97 -15.20
N ALA A 214 3.39 15.13 -14.22
CA ALA A 214 3.79 14.06 -13.30
C ALA A 214 2.61 13.51 -12.48
N PHE A 215 1.64 14.34 -12.09
CA PHE A 215 0.41 13.89 -11.43
C PHE A 215 -0.75 13.60 -12.40
N GLY A 216 -0.79 14.31 -13.53
CA GLY A 216 -1.85 14.18 -14.54
C GLY A 216 -1.83 12.85 -15.29
N VAL A 217 -0.64 12.32 -15.62
CA VAL A 217 -0.52 10.99 -16.26
C VAL A 217 -1.01 9.86 -15.33
N PRO A 218 -0.57 9.78 -14.06
CA PRO A 218 -1.18 8.91 -13.04
C PRO A 218 -2.71 9.08 -12.91
N ALA A 219 -3.23 10.31 -12.95
CA ALA A 219 -4.67 10.57 -12.88
C ALA A 219 -5.41 10.00 -14.09
N ALA A 220 -4.90 10.24 -15.31
CA ALA A 220 -5.47 9.71 -16.54
C ALA A 220 -5.46 8.17 -16.57
N LEU A 221 -4.35 7.55 -16.13
CA LEU A 221 -4.27 6.09 -16.02
C LEU A 221 -5.24 5.53 -14.98
N MET A 222 -5.49 6.24 -13.89
CA MET A 222 -6.50 5.84 -12.90
C MET A 222 -7.92 5.91 -13.48
N VAL A 223 -8.23 6.94 -14.27
CA VAL A 223 -9.51 7.01 -15.02
C VAL A 223 -9.65 5.81 -15.96
N VAL A 224 -8.59 5.47 -16.70
CA VAL A 224 -8.57 4.30 -17.58
C VAL A 224 -8.78 3.02 -16.79
N ALA A 225 -8.12 2.85 -15.63
CA ALA A 225 -8.29 1.70 -14.75
C ALA A 225 -9.77 1.51 -14.36
N LEU A 226 -10.42 2.59 -13.90
CA LEU A 226 -11.82 2.59 -13.52
C LEU A 226 -12.75 2.22 -14.69
N ILE A 227 -12.54 2.82 -15.87
CA ILE A 227 -13.34 2.53 -17.06
C ILE A 227 -13.20 1.06 -17.46
N VAL A 228 -11.96 0.56 -17.56
CA VAL A 228 -11.65 -0.83 -17.90
C VAL A 228 -12.32 -1.78 -16.91
N PHE A 229 -12.24 -1.49 -15.60
CA PHE A 229 -12.87 -2.31 -14.57
C PHE A 229 -14.40 -2.33 -14.70
N ILE A 230 -15.05 -1.18 -14.95
CA ILE A 230 -16.51 -1.09 -15.13
C ILE A 230 -16.97 -1.78 -16.41
N VAL A 231 -16.21 -1.70 -17.51
CA VAL A 231 -16.54 -2.40 -18.77
C VAL A 231 -16.61 -3.92 -18.56
N GLY A 232 -15.73 -4.48 -17.73
CA GLY A 232 -15.76 -5.90 -17.34
C GLY A 232 -16.96 -6.30 -16.45
N SER A 233 -17.78 -5.35 -15.98
CA SER A 233 -18.80 -5.58 -14.94
C SER A 233 -19.85 -6.64 -15.25
N ARG A 234 -20.18 -6.87 -16.53
CA ARG A 234 -21.13 -7.91 -16.97
C ARG A 234 -20.52 -9.31 -16.93
N MET A 235 -19.20 -9.40 -16.96
CA MET A 235 -18.44 -10.65 -17.03
C MET A 235 -18.06 -11.17 -15.64
N TYR A 236 -17.97 -10.31 -14.64
CA TYR A 236 -17.55 -10.72 -13.31
C TYR A 236 -18.56 -11.61 -12.58
N THR A 237 -18.03 -12.55 -11.81
CA THR A 237 -18.74 -13.23 -10.74
C THR A 237 -18.75 -12.32 -9.51
N LYS A 238 -19.95 -11.92 -9.08
CA LYS A 238 -20.16 -11.01 -7.94
C LYS A 238 -20.74 -11.80 -6.79
N VAL A 239 -19.88 -12.19 -5.86
CA VAL A 239 -20.28 -12.92 -4.65
C VAL A 239 -21.00 -11.96 -3.69
N ALA A 240 -22.09 -12.44 -3.07
CA ALA A 240 -22.79 -11.66 -2.07
C ALA A 240 -21.90 -11.48 -0.82
N PRO A 241 -22.04 -10.36 -0.07
CA PRO A 241 -21.27 -10.15 1.15
C PRO A 241 -21.54 -11.27 2.15
N LYS A 242 -20.50 -12.02 2.51
CA LYS A 242 -20.52 -12.95 3.65
C LYS A 242 -20.21 -12.09 4.87
N GLY A 243 -21.00 -12.21 5.95
CA GLY A 243 -20.94 -11.32 7.11
C GLY A 243 -19.52 -11.06 7.64
N ASN A 244 -19.36 -9.97 8.37
CA ASN A 244 -18.04 -9.44 8.72
C ASN A 244 -17.31 -10.27 9.78
N ILE A 245 -16.45 -11.18 9.32
CA ILE A 245 -15.58 -12.03 10.14
C ILE A 245 -14.72 -11.18 11.08
N MET A 246 -14.18 -10.05 10.61
CA MET A 246 -13.38 -9.14 11.45
C MET A 246 -14.22 -8.62 12.63
N LEU A 247 -15.47 -8.23 12.38
CA LEU A 247 -16.36 -7.69 13.40
C LEU A 247 -16.86 -8.79 14.36
N GLU A 248 -17.03 -10.01 13.87
CA GLU A 248 -17.31 -11.19 14.68
C GLU A 248 -16.14 -11.54 15.61
N VAL A 249 -14.91 -11.55 15.09
CA VAL A 249 -13.67 -11.72 15.85
C VAL A 249 -13.56 -10.66 16.95
N CYS A 250 -13.75 -9.38 16.62
CA CYS A 250 -13.73 -8.29 17.59
C CYS A 250 -14.81 -8.43 18.67
N LYS A 251 -16.04 -8.81 18.31
CA LYS A 251 -17.14 -9.05 19.27
C LYS A 251 -16.85 -10.23 20.19
N CYS A 252 -16.29 -11.31 19.65
CA CYS A 252 -15.90 -12.49 20.41
C CYS A 252 -14.79 -12.16 21.42
N ILE A 253 -13.73 -11.47 20.98
CA ILE A 253 -12.64 -10.98 21.86
C ILE A 253 -13.21 -10.07 22.95
N TRP A 254 -14.03 -9.08 22.58
CA TRP A 254 -14.63 -8.15 23.53
C TRP A 254 -15.50 -8.87 24.56
N TYR A 255 -16.30 -9.85 24.12
CA TYR A 255 -17.11 -10.66 25.01
C TYR A 255 -16.26 -11.50 25.97
N ALA A 256 -15.21 -12.17 25.48
CA ALA A 256 -14.28 -12.94 26.31
C ALA A 256 -13.63 -12.06 27.39
N VAL A 257 -13.14 -10.88 27.01
CA VAL A 257 -12.50 -9.92 27.93
C VAL A 257 -13.52 -9.41 28.95
N LYS A 258 -14.70 -8.97 28.52
CA LYS A 258 -15.77 -8.49 29.41
C LYS A 258 -16.21 -9.57 30.39
N ASN A 259 -16.41 -10.80 29.92
CA ASN A 259 -16.84 -11.92 30.77
C ASN A 259 -15.76 -12.30 31.79
N ARG A 260 -14.48 -12.28 31.38
CA ARG A 260 -13.34 -12.46 32.29
C ARG A 260 -13.31 -11.41 33.41
N PHE A 261 -13.54 -10.14 33.10
CA PHE A 261 -13.58 -9.07 34.11
C PHE A 261 -14.79 -9.17 35.03
N ARG A 262 -15.97 -9.55 34.50
CA ARG A 262 -17.18 -9.73 35.30
C ARG A 262 -17.10 -10.91 36.26
N ASN A 263 -16.42 -11.99 35.85
CA ASN A 263 -16.32 -13.25 36.58
C ASN A 263 -14.97 -13.40 37.31
N ARG A 264 -14.36 -12.29 37.75
CA ARG A 264 -13.05 -12.28 38.44
C ARG A 264 -13.10 -12.80 39.90
N SER A 265 -14.24 -13.32 40.36
CA SER A 265 -14.39 -13.87 41.71
C SER A 265 -13.51 -15.10 41.92
N SER A 266 -12.92 -15.24 43.12
CA SER A 266 -12.11 -16.41 43.51
C SER A 266 -12.88 -17.74 43.51
N SER A 267 -14.21 -17.70 43.44
CA SER A 267 -15.09 -18.87 43.48
C SER A 267 -15.31 -19.56 42.13
N ILE A 268 -14.80 -19.00 41.02
CA ILE A 268 -15.01 -19.54 39.66
C ILE A 268 -13.72 -20.22 39.18
N PRO A 269 -13.76 -21.47 38.69
CA PRO A 269 -12.55 -22.16 38.21
C PRO A 269 -11.91 -21.40 37.05
N LYS A 270 -10.58 -21.24 37.12
CA LYS A 270 -9.80 -20.59 36.06
C LYS A 270 -9.82 -21.47 34.80
N ARG A 271 -10.11 -20.85 33.65
CA ARG A 271 -9.99 -21.48 32.33
C ARG A 271 -8.51 -21.57 31.92
N GLU A 272 -8.15 -22.52 31.06
CA GLU A 272 -6.78 -22.69 30.55
C GLU A 272 -6.30 -21.49 29.73
N HIS A 273 -7.15 -20.95 28.85
CA HIS A 273 -6.86 -19.75 28.07
C HIS A 273 -7.91 -18.65 28.31
N TRP A 274 -7.51 -17.38 28.28
CA TRP A 274 -8.41 -16.26 28.52
C TRP A 274 -9.52 -16.09 27.48
N MET A 275 -9.34 -16.66 26.28
CA MET A 275 -10.36 -16.67 25.24
C MET A 275 -11.52 -17.63 25.55
N ASP A 276 -11.32 -18.64 26.40
CA ASP A 276 -12.34 -19.66 26.70
C ASP A 276 -13.52 -19.10 27.49
N TRP A 277 -13.43 -17.85 27.96
CA TRP A 277 -14.54 -17.09 28.50
C TRP A 277 -15.63 -16.75 27.46
N ALA A 278 -15.37 -16.99 26.17
CA ALA A 278 -16.36 -16.87 25.09
C ALA A 278 -17.17 -18.15 24.81
N ASP A 279 -16.82 -19.30 25.40
CA ASP A 279 -17.44 -20.61 25.13
C ASP A 279 -18.94 -20.65 25.48
N GLU A 280 -19.40 -19.72 26.31
CA GLU A 280 -20.83 -19.57 26.66
C GLU A 280 -21.69 -19.06 25.48
N LYS A 281 -21.08 -18.38 24.49
CA LYS A 281 -21.80 -17.68 23.42
C LYS A 281 -21.32 -18.03 22.02
N TYR A 282 -20.07 -18.42 21.86
CA TYR A 282 -19.43 -18.63 20.57
C TYR A 282 -18.98 -20.07 20.40
N GLU A 283 -18.97 -20.56 19.16
CA GLU A 283 -18.54 -21.92 18.83
C GLU A 283 -17.07 -22.14 19.19
N LYS A 284 -16.75 -23.34 19.71
CA LYS A 284 -15.37 -23.73 20.09
C LYS A 284 -14.38 -23.62 18.94
N LEU A 285 -14.81 -23.95 17.72
CA LEU A 285 -13.99 -23.81 16.51
C LEU A 285 -13.60 -22.34 16.28
N LEU A 286 -14.56 -21.41 16.36
CA LEU A 286 -14.28 -19.97 16.22
C LEU A 286 -13.30 -19.49 17.29
N ILE A 287 -13.49 -19.90 18.54
CA ILE A 287 -12.59 -19.56 19.66
C ILE A 287 -11.17 -20.07 19.39
N ALA A 288 -11.02 -21.31 18.92
CA ALA A 288 -9.72 -21.88 18.55
C ALA A 288 -9.07 -21.12 17.38
N GLN A 289 -9.86 -20.78 16.36
CA GLN A 289 -9.41 -19.98 15.21
C GLN A 289 -8.90 -18.59 15.65
N ILE A 290 -9.62 -17.91 16.55
CA ILE A 290 -9.18 -16.61 17.09
C ILE A 290 -7.89 -16.76 17.90
N LYS A 291 -7.73 -17.83 18.69
CA LYS A 291 -6.47 -18.10 19.41
C LYS A 291 -5.29 -18.21 18.45
N MET A 292 -5.45 -18.87 17.31
CA MET A 292 -4.40 -18.98 16.28
C MET A 292 -4.06 -17.60 15.68
N VAL A 293 -5.07 -16.83 15.28
CA VAL A 293 -4.88 -15.48 14.74
C VAL A 293 -4.18 -14.56 15.75
N LEU A 294 -4.57 -14.59 17.02
CA LEU A 294 -3.94 -13.77 18.06
C LEU A 294 -2.48 -14.13 18.32
N LYS A 295 -2.10 -15.41 18.20
CA LYS A 295 -0.68 -15.80 18.28
C LYS A 295 0.14 -15.16 17.15
N VAL A 296 -0.40 -15.10 15.94
CA VAL A 296 0.27 -14.45 14.79
C VAL A 296 0.28 -12.93 14.95
N LEU A 297 -0.84 -12.31 15.36
CA LEU A 297 -0.90 -10.87 15.61
C LEU A 297 0.04 -10.43 16.75
N PHE A 298 0.30 -11.29 17.73
CA PHE A 298 1.32 -11.02 18.75
C PHE A 298 2.72 -10.95 18.14
N LEU A 299 3.04 -11.83 17.17
CA LEU A 299 4.30 -11.73 16.41
C LEU A 299 4.38 -10.50 15.51
N TYR A 300 3.26 -9.86 15.17
CA TYR A 300 3.26 -8.64 14.36
C TYR A 300 3.75 -7.41 15.12
N ILE A 301 3.69 -7.39 16.45
CA ILE A 301 4.02 -6.22 17.27
C ILE A 301 5.40 -5.61 16.93
N PRO A 302 6.48 -6.39 16.69
CA PRO A 302 7.79 -5.84 16.36
C PRO A 302 7.97 -5.47 14.88
N LEU A 303 7.11 -5.97 13.99
CA LEU A 303 7.26 -5.80 12.54
C LEU A 303 7.17 -4.36 12.01
N PRO A 304 6.41 -3.42 12.62
CA PRO A 304 6.36 -2.02 12.18
C PRO A 304 7.72 -1.36 11.98
N MET A 305 8.72 -1.72 12.80
CA MET A 305 10.06 -1.15 12.68
C MET A 305 10.75 -1.45 11.35
N PHE A 306 10.47 -2.60 10.72
CA PHE A 306 10.98 -2.85 9.38
C PHE A 306 10.43 -1.83 8.38
N TRP A 307 9.12 -1.57 8.45
CA TRP A 307 8.44 -0.61 7.59
C TRP A 307 8.88 0.84 7.84
N THR A 308 9.20 1.17 9.10
CA THR A 308 9.81 2.46 9.47
C THR A 308 11.09 2.75 8.69
N LEU A 309 11.91 1.74 8.42
CA LEU A 309 13.14 1.90 7.63
C LEU A 309 12.83 1.80 6.12
N PHE A 310 12.01 0.83 5.73
CA PHE A 310 11.71 0.55 4.33
C PHE A 310 11.07 1.74 3.60
N ASP A 311 10.07 2.40 4.19
CA ASP A 311 9.33 3.47 3.53
C ASP A 311 10.12 4.80 3.44
N GLN A 312 11.29 4.92 4.07
CA GLN A 312 12.16 6.10 3.94
C GLN A 312 12.84 6.22 2.57
N GLN A 313 12.82 5.14 1.78
CA GLN A 313 13.30 5.14 0.40
C GLN A 313 12.66 6.23 -0.47
N GLY A 314 11.40 6.56 -0.21
CA GLY A 314 10.67 7.57 -0.97
C GLY A 314 10.70 8.97 -0.36
N SER A 315 11.30 9.14 0.83
CA SER A 315 11.39 10.40 1.56
C SER A 315 12.86 10.79 1.80
N ARG A 316 13.46 10.37 2.93
CA ARG A 316 14.83 10.71 3.34
C ARG A 316 15.87 10.32 2.29
N TRP A 317 15.76 9.14 1.67
CA TRP A 317 16.75 8.71 0.66
C TRP A 317 16.63 9.51 -0.65
N THR A 318 15.40 9.89 -1.04
CA THR A 318 15.18 10.79 -2.16
C THR A 318 15.81 12.16 -1.89
N LEU A 319 15.64 12.70 -0.67
CA LEU A 319 16.23 13.98 -0.25
C LEU A 319 17.76 13.90 -0.18
N GLN A 320 18.32 12.81 0.36
CA GLN A 320 19.76 12.54 0.31
C GLN A 320 20.27 12.56 -1.14
N ALA A 321 19.56 11.90 -2.07
CA ALA A 321 19.94 11.89 -3.48
C ALA A 321 19.91 13.28 -4.15
N THR A 322 19.13 14.25 -3.63
CA THR A 322 19.16 15.64 -4.13
C THR A 322 20.48 16.37 -3.87
N THR A 323 21.33 15.82 -3.00
CA THR A 323 22.64 16.37 -2.67
C THR A 323 23.80 15.61 -3.32
N MET A 324 23.50 14.67 -4.23
CA MET A 324 24.45 13.78 -4.89
C MET A 324 24.53 14.06 -6.39
N ASP A 325 25.64 13.68 -7.01
CA ASP A 325 25.81 13.79 -8.47
C ASP A 325 25.06 12.67 -9.19
N GLY A 326 24.14 13.06 -10.09
CA GLY A 326 23.31 12.17 -10.88
C GLY A 326 23.85 11.86 -12.28
N ASP A 327 25.05 12.30 -12.64
CA ASP A 327 25.64 12.07 -13.97
C ASP A 327 26.25 10.68 -14.12
N PHE A 328 25.48 9.73 -14.69
CA PHE A 328 25.97 8.39 -15.05
C PHE A 328 26.67 8.37 -16.43
N GLY A 329 27.01 9.53 -16.99
CA GLY A 329 27.69 9.72 -18.27
C GLY A 329 26.77 9.62 -19.49
N LEU A 330 25.97 8.55 -19.61
CA LEU A 330 25.02 8.38 -20.73
C LEU A 330 23.65 9.00 -20.47
N LEU A 331 23.26 9.11 -19.20
CA LEU A 331 21.97 9.63 -18.77
C LEU A 331 22.15 10.27 -17.40
N VAL A 332 21.53 11.44 -17.20
CA VAL A 332 21.46 12.08 -15.89
C VAL A 332 20.24 11.54 -15.15
N ILE A 333 20.49 10.81 -14.06
CA ILE A 333 19.45 10.21 -13.22
C ILE A 333 18.93 11.25 -12.23
N GLN A 334 17.61 11.39 -12.15
CA GLN A 334 16.96 12.26 -11.17
C GLN A 334 16.92 11.60 -9.79
N PRO A 335 16.97 12.37 -8.68
CA PRO A 335 16.97 11.83 -7.32
C PRO A 335 15.82 10.85 -7.02
N ASP A 336 14.61 11.16 -7.47
CA ASP A 336 13.40 10.35 -7.32
C ASP A 336 13.38 9.08 -8.19
N GLN A 337 14.24 8.99 -9.24
CA GLN A 337 14.41 7.77 -10.03
C GLN A 337 15.22 6.69 -9.32
N MET A 338 15.94 7.01 -8.23
CA MET A 338 16.65 5.99 -7.45
C MET A 338 15.70 4.94 -6.87
N GLN A 339 14.43 5.29 -6.66
CA GLN A 339 13.39 4.35 -6.25
C GLN A 339 13.17 3.21 -7.27
N THR A 340 13.54 3.39 -8.55
CA THR A 340 13.49 2.35 -9.58
C THR A 340 14.42 1.17 -9.29
N VAL A 341 15.49 1.38 -8.53
CA VAL A 341 16.42 0.30 -8.15
C VAL A 341 15.67 -0.80 -7.40
N ASN A 342 14.73 -0.46 -6.52
CA ASN A 342 13.99 -1.44 -5.72
C ASN A 342 13.21 -2.46 -6.58
N PRO A 343 12.24 -2.09 -7.45
CA PRO A 343 11.50 -3.06 -8.26
C PRO A 343 12.38 -3.86 -9.22
N ILE A 344 13.48 -3.30 -9.74
CA ILE A 344 14.47 -4.06 -10.54
C ILE A 344 15.08 -5.18 -9.70
N LEU A 345 15.54 -4.84 -8.50
CA LEU A 345 16.16 -5.78 -7.58
C LEU A 345 15.16 -6.83 -7.08
N ILE A 346 13.90 -6.47 -6.80
CA ILE A 346 12.86 -7.45 -6.42
C ILE A 346 12.67 -8.49 -7.52
N LEU A 347 12.52 -8.05 -8.77
CA LEU A 347 12.34 -8.96 -9.91
C LEU A 347 13.53 -9.91 -10.12
N GLY A 348 14.74 -9.48 -9.74
CA GLY A 348 15.94 -10.32 -9.75
C GLY A 348 16.07 -11.23 -8.51
N PHE A 349 15.87 -10.69 -7.31
CA PHE A 349 16.13 -11.40 -6.06
C PHE A 349 15.09 -12.43 -5.71
N VAL A 350 13.80 -12.21 -5.98
CA VAL A 350 12.76 -13.22 -5.70
C VAL A 350 13.11 -14.58 -6.32
N PRO A 351 13.36 -14.70 -7.65
CA PRO A 351 13.72 -16.00 -8.23
C PRO A 351 15.08 -16.51 -7.75
N ILE A 352 16.07 -15.64 -7.49
CA ILE A 352 17.39 -16.04 -6.98
C ILE A 352 17.27 -16.63 -5.56
N VAL A 353 16.53 -15.96 -4.68
CA VAL A 353 16.34 -16.37 -3.29
C VAL A 353 15.63 -17.73 -3.24
N ASP A 354 14.53 -17.87 -3.98
CA ASP A 354 13.73 -19.10 -3.96
C ASP A 354 14.39 -20.28 -4.69
N SER A 355 15.01 -20.03 -5.85
CA SER A 355 15.53 -21.12 -6.71
C SER A 355 16.99 -21.46 -6.44
N VAL A 356 17.77 -20.54 -5.87
CA VAL A 356 19.22 -20.72 -5.66
C VAL A 356 19.56 -20.68 -4.17
N ILE A 357 19.23 -19.59 -3.46
CA ILE A 357 19.70 -19.40 -2.09
C ILE A 357 19.06 -20.40 -1.12
N TYR A 358 17.73 -20.52 -1.09
CA TYR A 358 17.07 -21.44 -0.16
C TYR A 358 17.45 -22.91 -0.39
N PRO A 359 17.52 -23.44 -1.64
CA PRO A 359 18.01 -24.79 -1.88
C PRO A 359 19.47 -25.01 -1.48
N LEU A 360 20.35 -24.01 -1.66
CA LEU A 360 21.74 -24.11 -1.22
C LEU A 360 21.85 -24.14 0.31
N ILE A 361 21.10 -23.30 1.03
CA ILE A 361 21.05 -23.32 2.50
C ILE A 361 20.53 -24.68 3.00
N ALA A 362 19.53 -25.25 2.33
CA ALA A 362 19.02 -26.58 2.64
C ALA A 362 20.08 -27.68 2.42
N LYS A 363 20.90 -27.57 1.36
CA LYS A 363 22.04 -28.48 1.14
C LYS A 363 23.12 -28.36 2.22
N CYS A 364 23.27 -27.19 2.83
CA CYS A 364 24.16 -26.98 3.97
C CYS A 364 23.61 -27.54 5.30
N GLY A 365 22.42 -28.16 5.30
CA GLY A 365 21.81 -28.75 6.51
C GLY A 365 21.25 -27.72 7.50
N LEU A 366 21.13 -26.45 7.11
CA LEU A 366 20.63 -25.39 7.97
C LEU A 366 19.11 -25.28 7.86
N ASN A 367 18.42 -25.54 8.98
CA ASN A 367 16.97 -25.33 9.09
C ASN A 367 16.64 -23.83 9.13
N PHE A 368 16.35 -23.27 7.96
CA PHE A 368 16.02 -21.87 7.76
C PHE A 368 14.51 -21.64 7.73
N THR A 369 13.92 -21.63 8.94
CA THR A 369 12.48 -21.43 9.15
C THR A 369 12.02 -20.03 8.72
N PRO A 370 10.73 -19.83 8.42
CA PRO A 370 10.21 -18.52 8.02
C PRO A 370 10.55 -17.38 9.00
N LEU A 371 10.49 -17.64 10.31
CA LEU A 371 10.81 -16.62 11.32
C LEU A 371 12.30 -16.26 11.34
N LYS A 372 13.19 -17.22 11.08
CA LYS A 372 14.64 -16.95 10.94
C LYS A 372 14.91 -16.11 9.68
N ARG A 373 14.23 -16.38 8.56
CA ARG A 373 14.32 -15.58 7.34
C ARG A 373 13.91 -14.13 7.58
N MET A 374 12.79 -13.93 8.27
CA MET A 374 12.34 -12.59 8.67
C MET A 374 13.37 -11.87 9.56
N THR A 375 13.97 -12.60 10.51
CA THR A 375 15.04 -12.06 11.37
C THR A 375 16.23 -11.58 10.55
N VAL A 376 16.69 -12.38 9.59
CA VAL A 376 17.77 -11.99 8.66
C VAL A 376 17.37 -10.75 7.86
N GLY A 377 16.13 -10.66 7.39
CA GLY A 377 15.66 -9.49 6.65
C GLY A 377 15.69 -8.20 7.45
N MET A 378 15.27 -8.24 8.73
CA MET A 378 15.42 -7.08 9.63
C MET A 378 16.88 -6.70 9.85
N PHE A 379 17.76 -7.70 9.99
CA PHE A 379 19.19 -7.42 10.13
C PHE A 379 19.78 -6.77 8.86
N MET A 380 19.39 -7.23 7.68
CA MET A 380 19.82 -6.63 6.40
C MET A 380 19.32 -5.19 6.23
N ALA A 381 18.08 -4.90 6.62
CA ALA A 381 17.54 -3.54 6.61
C ALA A 381 18.30 -2.60 7.57
N ALA A 382 18.74 -3.10 8.74
CA ALA A 382 19.59 -2.31 9.63
C ALA A 382 20.96 -2.01 9.01
N LEU A 383 21.58 -2.99 8.34
CA LEU A 383 22.81 -2.77 7.59
C LEU A 383 22.65 -1.76 6.45
N ALA A 384 21.49 -1.75 5.77
CA ALA A 384 21.18 -0.77 4.74
C ALA A 384 21.22 0.67 5.28
N PHE A 385 20.72 0.89 6.49
CA PHE A 385 20.74 2.21 7.14
C PHE A 385 22.13 2.59 7.66
N ILE A 386 22.95 1.62 8.08
CA ILE A 386 24.37 1.88 8.35
C ILE A 386 25.07 2.33 7.06
N ALA A 387 24.81 1.66 5.93
CA ALA A 387 25.34 2.10 4.64
C ALA A 387 24.87 3.51 4.27
N ALA A 388 23.59 3.83 4.47
CA ALA A 388 23.05 5.18 4.24
C ALA A 388 23.69 6.26 5.13
N ALA A 389 23.97 5.94 6.40
CA ALA A 389 24.70 6.82 7.29
C ALA A 389 26.14 7.07 6.82
N LEU A 390 26.84 6.03 6.34
CA LEU A 390 28.19 6.17 5.80
C LEU A 390 28.20 7.03 4.53
N VAL A 391 27.22 6.87 3.64
CA VAL A 391 27.06 7.73 2.46
C VAL A 391 26.80 9.18 2.89
N GLN A 392 25.94 9.39 3.87
CA GLN A 392 25.65 10.73 4.39
C GLN A 392 26.89 11.40 4.99
N LEU A 393 27.69 10.67 5.78
CA LEU A 393 28.95 11.19 6.32
C LEU A 393 29.91 11.63 5.21
N GLN A 394 29.98 10.90 4.09
CA GLN A 394 30.82 11.29 2.97
C GLN A 394 30.31 12.53 2.25
N ILE A 395 28.98 12.69 2.14
CA ILE A 395 28.34 13.90 1.62
C ILE A 395 28.66 15.10 2.53
N ASP A 396 28.53 14.95 3.85
CA ASP A 396 28.76 16.04 4.79
C ASP A 396 30.25 16.47 4.80
N VAL A 397 31.16 15.50 4.71
CA VAL A 397 32.61 15.74 4.61
C VAL A 397 32.99 16.44 3.31
N SER A 398 32.42 16.04 2.16
CA SER A 398 32.73 16.69 0.89
C SER A 398 32.29 18.15 0.90
N ILE A 399 31.06 18.43 1.36
CA ILE A 399 30.51 19.79 1.48
C ILE A 399 31.42 20.66 2.37
N THR A 400 31.80 20.14 3.54
CA THR A 400 32.63 20.88 4.53
C THR A 400 34.05 21.14 4.03
N THR A 401 34.64 20.19 3.30
CA THR A 401 35.99 20.33 2.73
C THR A 401 36.05 21.45 1.70
N HIS A 402 35.02 21.57 0.86
CA HIS A 402 34.91 22.69 -0.09
C HIS A 402 34.77 24.03 0.65
N THR A 403 33.94 24.12 1.69
CA THR A 403 33.76 25.38 2.46
C THR A 403 35.05 25.87 3.11
N HIS A 404 35.86 24.98 3.68
CA HIS A 404 37.14 25.37 4.32
C HIS A 404 38.21 25.81 3.32
N THR A 405 38.23 25.22 2.14
CA THR A 405 39.19 25.57 1.08
C THR A 405 38.90 26.96 0.51
N HIS A 406 37.62 27.31 0.36
CA HIS A 406 37.18 28.65 -0.05
C HIS A 406 37.33 29.70 1.07
N ALA A 407 36.99 29.39 2.32
CA ALA A 407 37.14 30.31 3.46
C ALA A 407 38.59 30.77 3.69
N ARG A 408 39.58 29.89 3.49
CA ARG A 408 41.02 30.23 3.54
C ARG A 408 41.46 31.13 2.38
N THR A 409 40.81 31.01 1.24
CA THR A 409 41.07 31.83 0.05
C THR A 409 40.45 33.22 0.22
N HIS A 410 39.21 33.29 0.73
CA HIS A 410 38.50 34.54 1.06
C HIS A 410 39.17 35.37 2.16
N THR A 411 39.69 34.76 3.24
CA THR A 411 40.41 35.53 4.28
C THR A 411 41.71 36.15 3.77
N ARG A 412 42.33 35.59 2.71
CA ARG A 412 43.50 36.19 2.05
C ARG A 412 43.12 37.36 1.13
N THR A 413 41.97 37.32 0.47
CA THR A 413 41.48 38.42 -0.41
C THR A 413 40.80 39.55 0.36
N HIS A 414 40.06 39.26 1.43
CA HIS A 414 39.36 40.28 2.24
C HIS A 414 40.28 41.22 3.02
N ALA A 415 41.54 40.84 3.25
CA ALA A 415 42.55 41.72 3.85
C ALA A 415 42.89 42.95 2.99
N ARG A 416 42.30 43.11 1.79
CA ARG A 416 42.61 44.20 0.85
C ARG A 416 41.46 45.15 0.45
N THR A 417 40.20 44.92 0.83
CA THR A 417 39.11 45.77 0.33
C THR A 417 37.97 45.97 1.33
N HIS A 418 37.85 47.20 1.84
CA HIS A 418 36.67 47.71 2.54
C HIS A 418 35.62 48.14 1.51
N ALA A 419 34.59 47.33 1.27
CA ALA A 419 33.39 47.74 0.52
C ALA A 419 32.14 47.17 1.19
N ARG A 420 31.03 47.92 1.17
CA ARG A 420 29.75 47.55 1.79
C ARG A 420 29.14 46.34 1.07
N THR A 421 28.96 45.24 1.79
CA THR A 421 28.48 43.96 1.26
C THR A 421 26.97 43.85 1.41
N TYR A 422 26.27 43.49 0.33
CA TYR A 422 24.90 42.98 0.37
C TYR A 422 24.95 41.51 -0.07
N SER A 423 24.50 40.58 0.78
CA SER A 423 24.56 39.13 0.52
C SER A 423 23.16 38.61 0.19
N PHE A 424 23.00 37.96 -0.96
CA PHE A 424 21.80 37.21 -1.33
C PHE A 424 22.20 35.77 -1.66
N THR A 425 21.53 34.80 -1.06
CA THR A 425 21.74 33.37 -1.32
C THR A 425 20.75 32.93 -2.41
N ILE A 426 21.26 32.55 -3.58
CA ILE A 426 20.44 32.04 -4.69
C ILE A 426 20.52 30.51 -4.66
N MET A 427 19.47 29.85 -4.16
CA MET A 427 19.26 28.41 -4.38
C MET A 427 18.58 28.23 -5.74
N CYS A 428 19.30 27.69 -6.74
CA CYS A 428 18.71 27.38 -8.04
C CYS A 428 18.53 25.86 -8.19
N VAL A 429 17.32 25.43 -8.56
CA VAL A 429 16.93 24.02 -8.78
C VAL A 429 16.66 23.82 -10.27
N CYS A 430 17.36 22.88 -10.91
CA CYS A 430 17.54 22.86 -12.37
C CYS A 430 16.59 21.94 -13.17
N VAL A 431 16.40 22.27 -14.47
CA VAL A 431 15.70 21.49 -15.54
C VAL A 431 16.63 21.21 -16.75
N CYS A 432 16.26 20.25 -17.59
CA CYS A 432 17.06 19.33 -18.43
C CYS A 432 17.66 19.79 -19.78
N VAL A 433 18.59 18.92 -20.25
CA VAL A 433 19.09 18.61 -21.61
C VAL A 433 20.30 19.41 -22.15
N SER A 434 21.48 18.80 -21.98
CA SER A 434 22.71 18.92 -22.81
C SER A 434 23.50 20.24 -22.88
N VAL A 435 23.28 21.23 -22.03
CA VAL A 435 24.09 22.46 -22.05
C VAL A 435 24.38 22.94 -20.63
N CYS A 436 25.62 23.39 -20.42
CA CYS A 436 26.12 24.12 -19.26
C CYS A 436 25.00 24.87 -18.49
N TYR A 437 24.70 24.46 -17.26
CA TYR A 437 23.53 24.90 -16.51
C TYR A 437 23.66 26.36 -16.06
N SER A 438 23.08 27.33 -16.77
CA SER A 438 23.20 28.74 -16.40
C SER A 438 22.01 29.27 -15.58
N ALA A 439 22.20 29.66 -14.31
CA ALA A 439 21.23 30.44 -13.55
C ALA A 439 21.25 31.90 -14.04
N GLN A 440 20.09 32.45 -14.41
CA GLN A 440 19.94 33.83 -14.83
C GLN A 440 19.35 34.70 -13.72
N PHE A 441 19.93 35.87 -13.48
CA PHE A 441 19.38 36.88 -12.58
C PHE A 441 19.47 38.27 -13.20
N ASP A 442 18.44 39.06 -12.92
CA ASP A 442 18.31 40.42 -13.40
C ASP A 442 18.63 41.40 -12.27
N ILE A 443 19.63 42.25 -12.49
CA ILE A 443 19.92 43.37 -11.59
C ILE A 443 19.24 44.60 -12.18
N GLN A 444 18.25 45.13 -11.46
CA GLN A 444 17.50 46.31 -11.86
C GLN A 444 17.99 47.54 -11.09
N THR A 445 18.42 48.56 -11.82
CA THR A 445 18.79 49.88 -11.27
C THR A 445 17.82 50.94 -11.78
N VAL A 446 17.85 52.13 -11.18
CA VAL A 446 17.01 53.28 -11.57
C VAL A 446 17.19 53.66 -13.06
N ASN A 447 18.31 53.29 -13.67
CA ASN A 447 18.69 53.64 -15.04
C ASN A 447 18.64 52.46 -16.05
N GLY A 448 18.22 51.26 -15.64
CA GLY A 448 18.14 50.12 -16.56
C GLY A 448 18.14 48.73 -15.91
N LYS A 449 17.92 47.71 -16.73
CA LYS A 449 17.89 46.28 -16.35
C LYS A 449 19.07 45.55 -17.01
N CYS A 450 19.89 44.87 -16.22
CA CYS A 450 21.00 44.05 -16.71
C CYS A 450 20.78 42.58 -16.34
N THR A 451 20.78 41.71 -17.34
CA THR A 451 20.61 40.25 -17.18
C THR A 451 21.97 39.56 -17.15
N TYR A 452 22.22 38.76 -16.12
CA TYR A 452 23.45 37.98 -15.96
C TYR A 452 23.14 36.48 -15.92
N SER A 453 24.07 35.65 -16.42
CA SER A 453 23.96 34.19 -16.43
C SER A 453 25.21 33.55 -15.84
N ILE A 454 25.06 32.72 -14.79
CA ILE A 454 26.16 31.98 -14.14
C ILE A 454 25.98 30.48 -14.30
N ALA A 455 27.03 29.75 -14.66
CA ALA A 455 26.95 28.28 -14.72
C ALA A 455 26.97 27.69 -13.30
N VAL A 456 25.94 26.93 -12.91
CA VAL A 456 25.74 26.35 -11.58
C VAL A 456 25.78 24.82 -11.62
N GLY A 457 26.61 24.22 -10.76
CA GLY A 457 26.68 22.76 -10.60
C GLY A 457 25.61 22.20 -9.65
N PHE A 458 25.31 20.91 -9.72
CA PHE A 458 24.33 20.29 -8.83
C PHE A 458 24.84 20.24 -7.37
N GLY A 459 24.06 20.75 -6.41
CA GLY A 459 24.46 20.81 -4.99
C GLY A 459 25.49 21.89 -4.65
N SER A 460 25.78 22.80 -5.58
CA SER A 460 26.69 23.94 -5.36
C SER A 460 25.98 25.16 -4.78
N ALA A 461 26.70 25.99 -4.03
CA ALA A 461 26.23 27.29 -3.56
C ALA A 461 27.18 28.38 -4.08
N TYR A 462 26.60 29.43 -4.66
CA TYR A 462 27.33 30.58 -5.15
C TYR A 462 26.95 31.81 -4.33
N THR A 463 27.94 32.57 -3.89
CA THR A 463 27.71 33.93 -3.40
C THR A 463 28.00 34.91 -4.53
N VAL A 464 26.95 35.62 -4.92
CA VAL A 464 27.04 36.67 -5.93
C VAL A 464 27.37 37.98 -5.24
N ILE A 465 28.64 38.38 -5.27
CA ILE A 465 29.09 39.71 -4.83
C ILE A 465 28.94 40.69 -6.00
N ILE A 466 28.28 41.82 -5.79
CA ILE A 466 28.10 42.88 -6.79
C ILE A 466 28.95 44.10 -6.38
N PRO A 467 30.23 44.21 -6.81
CA PRO A 467 31.03 45.41 -6.63
C PRO A 467 30.76 46.46 -7.72
N ASP A 468 31.21 47.71 -7.52
CA ASP A 468 31.08 48.83 -8.48
C ASP A 468 31.70 48.54 -9.86
N THR A 469 32.59 47.53 -9.96
CA THR A 469 33.22 47.06 -11.20
C THR A 469 32.42 46.00 -11.96
N PHE A 470 31.25 45.59 -11.47
CA PHE A 470 30.35 44.60 -12.09
C PHE A 470 31.00 43.24 -12.44
N THR A 471 32.06 42.84 -11.74
CA THR A 471 32.60 41.46 -11.81
C THR A 471 31.81 40.56 -10.88
N ILE A 472 31.17 39.52 -11.41
CA ILE A 472 30.14 38.74 -10.73
C ILE A 472 30.54 37.26 -10.60
N ALA A 473 30.21 36.71 -9.42
CA ALA A 473 30.26 35.32 -8.95
C ALA A 473 31.61 34.86 -8.36
N ASP A 474 31.58 34.54 -7.06
CA ASP A 474 32.54 33.66 -6.42
C ASP A 474 31.80 32.35 -6.05
N GLU A 475 32.45 31.22 -6.30
CA GLU A 475 31.91 29.89 -5.96
C GLU A 475 32.20 29.63 -4.47
N ASP A 476 31.17 29.50 -3.64
CA ASP A 476 31.33 29.32 -2.19
C ASP A 476 31.42 27.84 -1.79
N ILE A 477 30.60 27.00 -2.43
CA ILE A 477 30.52 25.56 -2.22
C ILE A 477 30.41 24.92 -3.59
N GLY A 478 31.40 24.12 -3.97
CA GLY A 478 31.38 23.40 -5.23
C GLY A 478 30.33 22.28 -5.26
N PRO A 479 29.93 21.82 -6.47
CA PRO A 479 28.98 20.73 -6.62
C PRO A 479 29.53 19.46 -5.96
N ASN A 480 28.65 18.76 -5.23
CA ASN A 480 29.06 17.58 -4.49
C ASN A 480 29.51 16.48 -5.45
N VAL A 481 30.73 15.98 -5.25
CA VAL A 481 31.35 14.93 -6.08
C VAL A 481 30.89 13.52 -5.74
N VAL A 482 30.07 13.35 -4.69
CA VAL A 482 29.58 12.03 -4.30
C VAL A 482 28.49 11.57 -5.29
N HIS A 483 28.85 10.61 -6.14
CA HIS A 483 27.97 10.06 -7.16
C HIS A 483 26.82 9.24 -6.56
N MET A 484 25.62 9.40 -7.10
CA MET A 484 24.36 8.79 -6.65
C MET A 484 24.39 7.25 -6.66
N ALA A 485 25.26 6.63 -7.46
CA ALA A 485 25.51 5.19 -7.43
C ALA A 485 25.92 4.65 -6.04
N TRP A 486 26.45 5.50 -5.15
CA TRP A 486 26.74 5.11 -3.77
C TRP A 486 25.48 4.77 -2.93
N GLN A 487 24.28 5.08 -3.42
CA GLN A 487 23.04 4.58 -2.83
C GLN A 487 22.67 3.15 -3.28
N ILE A 488 23.31 2.58 -4.32
CA ILE A 488 22.99 1.22 -4.78
C ILE A 488 23.21 0.17 -3.68
N PRO A 489 24.29 0.20 -2.87
CA PRO A 489 24.48 -0.75 -1.77
C PRO A 489 23.38 -0.72 -0.70
N GLN A 490 22.88 0.46 -0.30
CA GLN A 490 21.78 0.55 0.67
C GLN A 490 20.46 0.05 0.07
N TYR A 491 20.16 0.35 -1.20
CA TYR A 491 19.01 -0.25 -1.90
C TYR A 491 19.15 -1.77 -2.02
N PHE A 492 20.33 -2.28 -2.36
CA PHE A 492 20.61 -3.72 -2.45
C PHE A 492 20.29 -4.44 -1.12
N LEU A 493 20.83 -3.93 -0.01
CA LEU A 493 20.62 -4.52 1.30
C LEU A 493 19.16 -4.43 1.74
N MET A 494 18.51 -3.29 1.50
CA MET A 494 17.10 -3.08 1.83
C MET A 494 16.18 -3.99 1.04
N THR A 495 16.37 -4.10 -0.28
CA THR A 495 15.53 -4.95 -1.14
C THR A 495 15.75 -6.43 -0.85
N MET A 496 16.99 -6.87 -0.63
CA MET A 496 17.22 -8.26 -0.21
C MET A 496 16.56 -8.53 1.15
N GLY A 497 16.64 -7.57 2.08
CA GLY A 497 15.92 -7.61 3.35
C GLY A 497 14.41 -7.72 3.18
N GLU A 498 13.82 -6.94 2.26
CA GLU A 498 12.39 -6.98 1.91
C GLU A 498 11.98 -8.36 1.39
N VAL A 499 12.75 -8.94 0.47
CA VAL A 499 12.41 -10.26 -0.10
C VAL A 499 12.36 -11.33 0.98
N VAL A 500 13.36 -11.39 1.88
CA VAL A 500 13.38 -12.41 2.94
C VAL A 500 12.49 -12.09 4.14
N PHE A 501 12.11 -10.82 4.34
CA PHE A 501 11.20 -10.39 5.41
C PHE A 501 9.73 -10.36 4.99
N SER A 502 9.40 -9.56 3.97
CA SER A 502 8.03 -9.23 3.59
C SER A 502 7.33 -10.40 2.90
N VAL A 503 7.96 -10.97 1.87
CA VAL A 503 7.39 -12.10 1.12
C VAL A 503 7.20 -13.31 2.05
N THR A 504 8.25 -13.64 2.80
CA THR A 504 8.22 -14.76 3.77
C THR A 504 7.24 -14.50 4.91
N GLY A 505 7.17 -13.28 5.44
CA GLY A 505 6.28 -12.94 6.54
C GLY A 505 4.82 -13.04 6.16
N LEU A 506 4.47 -12.63 4.93
CA LEU A 506 3.12 -12.77 4.43
C LEU A 506 2.74 -14.25 4.17
N GLU A 507 3.66 -15.02 3.59
CA GLU A 507 3.48 -16.47 3.39
C GLU A 507 3.30 -17.21 4.72
N PHE A 508 4.16 -16.93 5.70
CA PHE A 508 4.07 -17.46 7.06
C PHE A 508 2.71 -17.15 7.66
N SER A 509 2.27 -15.90 7.56
CA SER A 509 1.02 -15.45 8.14
C SER A 509 -0.18 -16.19 7.53
N TYR A 510 -0.19 -16.43 6.22
CA TYR A 510 -1.22 -17.23 5.59
C TYR A 510 -1.15 -18.72 5.93
N SER A 511 0.04 -19.28 6.13
CA SER A 511 0.21 -20.68 6.54
C SER A 511 -0.31 -20.95 7.96
N GLN A 512 -0.28 -19.93 8.83
CA GLN A 512 -0.76 -20.01 10.21
C GLN A 512 -2.22 -19.52 10.36
N ALA A 513 -2.86 -19.11 9.26
CA ALA A 513 -4.21 -18.57 9.27
C ALA A 513 -5.27 -19.65 9.02
N PRO A 514 -6.37 -19.66 9.79
CA PRO A 514 -7.60 -20.34 9.39
C PRO A 514 -8.06 -19.89 8.00
N SER A 515 -8.70 -20.80 7.26
CA SER A 515 -9.17 -20.56 5.89
C SER A 515 -10.10 -19.35 5.79
N ASN A 516 -10.94 -19.14 6.81
CA ASN A 516 -11.90 -18.04 6.93
C ASN A 516 -11.31 -16.74 7.52
N MET A 517 -10.09 -16.74 8.09
CA MET A 517 -9.50 -15.58 8.78
C MET A 517 -8.25 -14.99 8.09
N LYS A 518 -7.89 -15.46 6.90
CA LYS A 518 -6.78 -14.91 6.10
C LYS A 518 -6.89 -13.39 5.88
N SER A 519 -8.11 -12.88 5.69
CA SER A 519 -8.37 -11.44 5.54
C SER A 519 -8.07 -10.64 6.81
N VAL A 520 -8.27 -11.21 8.00
CA VAL A 520 -7.95 -10.58 9.29
C VAL A 520 -6.43 -10.40 9.45
N LEU A 521 -5.66 -11.43 9.11
CA LEU A 521 -4.19 -11.35 9.15
C LEU A 521 -3.63 -10.43 8.06
N GLN A 522 -4.25 -10.38 6.88
CA GLN A 522 -3.89 -9.42 5.84
C GLN A 522 -4.11 -7.98 6.31
N ALA A 523 -5.25 -7.71 6.96
CA ALA A 523 -5.54 -6.39 7.53
C ALA A 523 -4.54 -6.04 8.65
N GLY A 524 -4.22 -7.01 9.53
CA GLY A 524 -3.19 -6.85 10.55
C GLY A 524 -1.81 -6.56 9.95
N TRP A 525 -1.45 -7.20 8.82
CA TRP A 525 -0.19 -6.99 8.14
C TRP A 525 -0.08 -5.57 7.58
N LEU A 526 -1.10 -5.10 6.85
CA LEU A 526 -1.14 -3.71 6.34
C LEU A 526 -1.13 -2.69 7.49
N PHE A 527 -1.78 -3.01 8.61
CA PHE A 527 -1.72 -2.18 9.80
C PHE A 527 -0.29 -2.03 10.34
N THR A 528 0.56 -3.07 10.26
CA THR A 528 1.98 -2.93 10.66
C THR A 528 2.73 -1.89 9.81
N VAL A 529 2.40 -1.77 8.52
CA VAL A 529 2.98 -0.76 7.62
C VAL A 529 2.54 0.64 8.04
N ALA A 530 1.24 0.80 8.36
CA ALA A 530 0.70 2.07 8.86
C ALA A 530 1.39 2.50 10.15
N VAL A 531 1.51 1.59 11.12
CA VAL A 531 2.22 1.85 12.39
C VAL A 531 3.70 2.18 12.13
N GLY A 532 4.36 1.50 11.20
CA GLY A 532 5.76 1.78 10.85
C GLY A 532 5.98 3.21 10.38
N ASN A 533 5.08 3.73 9.54
CA ASN A 533 5.11 5.12 9.10
C ASN A 533 4.78 6.11 10.21
N ILE A 534 3.91 5.76 11.17
CA ILE A 534 3.64 6.58 12.36
C ILE A 534 4.88 6.65 13.26
N ILE A 535 5.64 5.55 13.40
CA ILE A 535 6.89 5.55 14.18
C ILE A 535 7.90 6.53 13.58
N VAL A 536 7.99 6.67 12.26
CA VAL A 536 8.86 7.68 11.63
C VAL A 536 8.53 9.08 12.16
N LEU A 537 7.23 9.43 12.23
CA LEU A 537 6.76 10.73 12.73
C LEU A 537 7.13 10.92 14.21
N ILE A 538 6.93 9.90 15.03
CA ILE A 538 7.25 9.95 16.47
C ILE A 538 8.75 10.15 16.66
N VAL A 539 9.58 9.40 15.91
CA VAL A 539 11.04 9.51 16.03
C VAL A 539 11.53 10.87 15.56
N ALA A 540 11.01 11.40 14.45
CA ALA A 540 11.38 12.73 13.95
C ALA A 540 11.10 13.83 15.00
N GLU A 541 9.93 13.80 15.65
CA GLU A 541 9.54 14.79 16.67
C GLU A 541 10.30 14.63 18.00
N VAL A 542 10.61 13.40 18.41
CA VAL A 542 11.26 13.12 19.71
C VAL A 542 12.78 13.28 19.64
N ALA A 543 13.40 12.83 18.53
CA ALA A 543 14.85 12.76 18.45
C ALA A 543 15.48 14.12 18.11
N GLN A 544 14.79 14.97 17.33
CA GLN A 544 15.25 16.31 16.91
C GLN A 544 16.76 16.38 16.61
N LEU A 545 17.25 15.39 15.85
CA LEU A 545 18.67 15.27 15.54
C LEU A 545 19.02 16.27 14.43
N PRO A 546 20.05 17.12 14.62
CA PRO A 546 20.44 18.09 13.60
C PRO A 546 21.10 17.42 12.39
N ASP A 547 21.77 16.29 12.61
CA ASP A 547 22.55 15.59 11.59
C ASP A 547 21.80 14.39 11.00
N GLN A 548 21.66 14.36 9.67
CA GLN A 548 20.95 13.28 8.97
C GLN A 548 21.62 11.90 9.15
N TRP A 549 22.96 11.85 9.21
CA TRP A 549 23.67 10.58 9.43
C TRP A 549 23.35 9.97 10.81
N ALA A 550 23.15 10.81 11.82
CA ALA A 550 22.82 10.37 13.19
C ALA A 550 21.41 9.77 13.24
N GLU A 551 20.47 10.32 12.49
CA GLU A 551 19.12 9.78 12.33
C GLU A 551 19.14 8.39 11.69
N TYR A 552 19.95 8.18 10.64
CA TYR A 552 20.11 6.86 10.03
C TYR A 552 20.69 5.82 11.02
N VAL A 553 21.69 6.22 11.82
CA VAL A 553 22.27 5.35 12.86
C VAL A 553 21.24 5.04 13.95
N LEU A 554 20.41 6.01 14.36
CA LEU A 554 19.33 5.81 15.34
C LEU A 554 18.34 4.76 14.84
N PHE A 555 17.86 4.88 13.59
CA PHE A 555 16.94 3.90 13.01
C PHE A 555 17.58 2.50 12.90
N ALA A 556 18.85 2.40 12.50
CA ALA A 556 19.57 1.13 12.47
C ALA A 556 19.66 0.50 13.87
N ALA A 557 20.01 1.28 14.90
CA ALA A 557 20.11 0.80 16.28
C ALA A 557 18.76 0.31 16.82
N LEU A 558 17.67 1.06 16.58
CA LEU A 558 16.32 0.66 16.95
C LEU A 558 15.91 -0.65 16.27
N LEU A 559 16.21 -0.81 14.97
CA LEU A 559 15.89 -2.05 14.27
C LEU A 559 16.73 -3.24 14.76
N ILE A 560 18.01 -3.04 15.11
CA ILE A 560 18.82 -4.11 15.72
C ILE A 560 18.21 -4.55 17.05
N PHE A 561 17.81 -3.62 17.90
CA PHE A 561 17.12 -3.93 19.15
C PHE A 561 15.85 -4.75 18.90
N VAL A 562 15.02 -4.32 17.95
CA VAL A 562 13.79 -5.02 17.57
C VAL A 562 14.06 -6.38 16.93
N CYS A 563 15.13 -6.53 16.16
CA CYS A 563 15.59 -7.80 15.61
C CYS A 563 15.90 -8.81 16.73
N VAL A 564 16.55 -8.37 17.82
CA VAL A 564 16.81 -9.20 19.01
C VAL A 564 15.49 -9.60 19.70
N VAL A 565 14.58 -8.64 19.93
CA VAL A 565 13.27 -8.92 20.53
C VAL A 565 12.47 -9.91 19.70
N PHE A 566 12.40 -9.71 18.38
CA PHE A 566 11.72 -10.60 17.47
C PHE A 566 12.36 -12.00 17.45
N SER A 567 13.69 -12.09 17.50
CA SER A 567 14.41 -13.38 17.57
C SER A 567 14.02 -14.17 18.82
N ILE A 568 13.90 -13.49 19.97
CA ILE A 568 13.44 -14.11 21.23
C ILE A 568 11.99 -14.57 21.08
N MET A 569 11.10 -13.73 20.56
CA MET A 569 9.69 -14.09 20.32
C MET A 569 9.55 -15.27 19.36
N ALA A 570 10.35 -15.30 18.30
CA ALA A 570 10.38 -16.37 17.31
C ALA A 570 10.88 -17.69 17.90
N TYR A 571 11.84 -17.65 18.82
CA TYR A 571 12.34 -18.84 19.50
C TYR A 571 11.26 -19.54 20.34
N PHE A 572 10.38 -18.76 20.99
CA PHE A 572 9.26 -19.28 21.78
C PHE A 572 7.99 -19.56 20.95
N TYR A 573 8.02 -19.32 19.63
CA TYR A 573 6.84 -19.49 18.79
C TYR A 573 6.60 -20.96 18.43
N THR A 574 5.38 -21.43 18.67
CA THR A 574 4.93 -22.77 18.28
C THR A 574 4.10 -22.69 17.00
N TYR A 575 4.59 -23.31 15.94
CA TYR A 575 3.84 -23.45 14.69
C TYR A 575 2.57 -24.27 14.92
N THR A 576 1.45 -23.80 14.36
CA THR A 576 0.14 -24.48 14.42
C THR A 576 -0.34 -24.69 12.99
N ASP A 577 -0.73 -25.92 12.65
CA ASP A 577 -1.37 -26.21 11.36
C ASP A 577 -2.89 -25.99 11.46
N PRO A 578 -3.46 -24.96 10.79
CA PRO A 578 -4.89 -24.69 10.84
C PRO A 578 -5.73 -25.85 10.31
N ALA A 579 -5.26 -26.59 9.31
CA ALA A 579 -6.01 -27.69 8.70
C ALA A 579 -6.17 -28.86 9.68
N GLU A 580 -5.13 -29.16 10.45
CA GLU A 580 -5.19 -30.20 11.49
C GLU A 580 -6.17 -29.81 12.61
N VAL A 581 -6.17 -28.54 13.03
CA VAL A 581 -7.10 -28.04 14.04
C VAL A 581 -8.54 -28.10 13.53
N GLU A 582 -8.80 -27.63 12.31
CA GLU A 582 -10.11 -27.67 11.68
C GLU A 582 -10.62 -29.12 11.50
N ALA A 583 -9.74 -30.06 11.10
CA ALA A 583 -10.07 -31.47 10.98
C ALA A 583 -10.45 -32.11 12.33
N ARG A 584 -9.70 -31.84 13.40
CA ARG A 584 -10.01 -32.33 14.75
C ARG A 584 -11.39 -31.88 15.23
N PHE A 585 -11.80 -30.65 14.94
CA PHE A 585 -13.15 -30.17 15.29
C PHE A 585 -14.23 -30.75 14.38
N ALA A 586 -13.94 -31.01 13.10
CA ALA A 586 -14.86 -31.70 12.20
C ALA A 586 -15.14 -33.15 12.65
N GLU A 587 -14.13 -33.85 13.18
CA GLU A 587 -14.26 -35.20 13.74
C GLU A 587 -15.00 -35.25 15.09
N LEU A 588 -15.11 -34.12 15.80
CA LEU A 588 -15.88 -34.00 17.04
C LEU A 588 -17.37 -33.64 16.79
N GLU A 589 -17.75 -33.26 15.57
CA GLU A 589 -19.13 -32.98 15.18
C GLU A 589 -20.01 -34.17 14.68
N PRO A 590 -19.63 -35.47 14.67
CA PRO A 590 -20.42 -36.48 13.94
C PRO A 590 -21.74 -36.92 14.61
N GLU A 591 -22.05 -36.55 15.86
CA GLU A 591 -23.25 -37.10 16.55
C GLU A 591 -24.36 -36.08 16.87
N GLY A 592 -24.09 -34.78 16.79
CA GLY A 592 -25.06 -33.74 17.18
C GLY A 592 -26.02 -33.33 16.07
N LYS A 593 -25.52 -33.16 14.83
CA LYS A 593 -26.31 -32.61 13.72
C LYS A 593 -27.20 -33.66 13.03
N ASP A 594 -26.81 -34.93 13.00
CA ASP A 594 -27.62 -35.99 12.38
C ASP A 594 -28.86 -36.32 13.21
N ASN A 595 -28.72 -36.33 14.55
CA ASN A 595 -29.86 -36.51 15.46
C ASN A 595 -30.84 -35.34 15.40
N ASP A 596 -30.34 -34.11 15.29
CA ASP A 596 -31.19 -32.91 15.18
C ASP A 596 -31.89 -32.78 13.81
N ARG A 597 -31.24 -33.28 12.75
CA ARG A 597 -31.81 -33.35 11.40
C ARG A 597 -32.82 -34.49 11.27
N LYS A 598 -32.53 -35.67 11.84
CA LYS A 598 -33.51 -36.77 11.98
C LYS A 598 -34.70 -36.33 12.81
N ARG A 599 -34.49 -35.69 13.95
CA ARG A 599 -35.56 -35.19 14.82
C ARG A 599 -36.43 -34.16 14.11
N ARG A 600 -35.83 -33.17 13.42
CA ARG A 600 -36.59 -32.21 12.59
C ARG A 600 -37.30 -32.87 11.40
N SER A 601 -36.71 -33.90 10.80
CA SER A 601 -37.36 -34.66 9.70
C SER A 601 -38.53 -35.51 10.20
N LEU A 602 -38.40 -36.11 11.39
CA LEU A 602 -39.47 -36.85 12.08
C LEU A 602 -40.59 -35.89 12.50
N GLU A 603 -40.26 -34.75 13.11
CA GLU A 603 -41.24 -33.72 13.47
C GLU A 603 -41.95 -33.14 12.23
N LEU A 604 -41.26 -32.99 11.08
CA LEU A 604 -41.90 -32.59 9.83
C LEU A 604 -42.79 -33.68 9.24
N HIS A 605 -42.45 -34.95 9.44
CA HIS A 605 -43.22 -36.09 8.95
C HIS A 605 -44.50 -36.27 9.77
N ASP A 606 -44.41 -36.26 11.09
CA ASP A 606 -45.56 -36.30 12.01
C ASP A 606 -46.50 -35.12 11.76
N ARG A 607 -45.95 -33.94 11.52
CA ARG A 607 -46.76 -32.74 11.20
C ARG A 607 -47.46 -32.84 9.85
N LYS A 608 -46.86 -33.51 8.86
CA LYS A 608 -47.52 -33.78 7.57
C LYS A 608 -48.63 -34.83 7.71
N GLU A 609 -48.40 -35.90 8.45
CA GLU A 609 -49.42 -36.92 8.69
C GLU A 609 -50.62 -36.33 9.45
N SER A 610 -50.38 -35.53 10.49
CA SER A 610 -51.47 -34.86 11.22
C SER A 610 -52.30 -33.90 10.34
N LEU A 611 -51.66 -33.20 9.40
CA LEU A 611 -52.34 -32.31 8.45
C LEU A 611 -53.12 -33.08 7.37
N GLU A 612 -52.62 -34.24 6.94
CA GLU A 612 -53.31 -35.13 6.00
C GLU A 612 -54.53 -35.79 6.66
N GLU A 613 -54.41 -36.24 7.91
CA GLU A 613 -55.55 -36.76 8.70
C GLU A 613 -56.61 -35.69 8.96
N GLU A 614 -56.21 -34.45 9.27
CA GLU A 614 -57.14 -33.34 9.47
C GLU A 614 -57.88 -32.97 8.17
N ASN A 615 -57.17 -32.99 7.02
CA ASN A 615 -57.77 -32.75 5.72
C ASN A 615 -58.73 -33.88 5.30
N GLN A 616 -58.41 -35.14 5.59
CA GLN A 616 -59.33 -36.26 5.35
C GLN A 616 -60.57 -36.23 6.24
N ARG A 617 -60.45 -35.74 7.48
CA ARG A 617 -61.62 -35.50 8.35
C ARG A 617 -62.50 -34.38 7.81
N LYS A 618 -61.89 -33.27 7.36
CA LYS A 618 -62.64 -32.16 6.74
C LYS A 618 -63.32 -32.58 5.44
N SER A 619 -62.66 -33.41 4.61
CA SER A 619 -63.27 -33.89 3.36
C SER A 619 -64.46 -34.83 3.58
N ARG A 620 -64.40 -35.70 4.60
CA ARG A 620 -65.54 -36.56 5.00
C ARG A 620 -66.71 -35.75 5.58
N SER A 621 -66.42 -34.74 6.39
CA SER A 621 -67.43 -33.80 6.91
C SER A 621 -68.11 -33.00 5.80
N SER A 622 -67.38 -32.62 4.73
CA SER A 622 -67.97 -31.93 3.58
C SER A 622 -68.78 -32.82 2.65
N SER A 623 -68.49 -34.13 2.58
CA SER A 623 -69.31 -35.06 1.77
C SER A 623 -70.64 -35.42 2.43
N GLU A 624 -70.70 -35.49 3.76
CA GLU A 624 -71.96 -35.74 4.51
C GLU A 624 -72.89 -34.53 4.53
N ALA A 625 -72.36 -33.30 4.38
CA ALA A 625 -73.17 -32.09 4.27
C ALA A 625 -73.83 -31.90 2.88
N SER A 626 -73.36 -32.61 1.85
CA SER A 626 -73.87 -32.51 0.47
C SER A 626 -74.97 -33.52 0.12
N SER A 627 -75.26 -34.49 0.99
CA SER A 627 -76.26 -35.55 0.72
C SER A 627 -77.67 -35.27 1.30
N HIS A 628 -77.91 -34.07 1.84
CA HIS A 628 -79.21 -33.65 2.38
C HIS A 628 -79.74 -32.38 1.69
N HIS A 629 -79.86 -32.38 0.36
CA HIS A 629 -80.79 -31.50 -0.35
C HIS A 629 -81.06 -32.01 -1.78
N GLU A 630 -81.91 -33.02 -1.90
CA GLU A 630 -82.72 -33.23 -3.11
C GLU A 630 -84.02 -33.94 -2.70
N ALA A 631 -85.09 -33.15 -2.56
CA ALA A 631 -86.46 -33.67 -2.48
C ALA A 631 -87.10 -33.56 -3.87
N PRO A 632 -87.97 -34.50 -4.28
CA PRO A 632 -88.44 -34.62 -5.67
C PRO A 632 -89.55 -33.62 -6.00
N ALA A 633 -89.53 -33.08 -7.22
CA ALA A 633 -90.64 -32.33 -7.80
C ALA A 633 -91.62 -33.30 -8.50
N ASP A 634 -92.77 -33.53 -7.88
CA ASP A 634 -93.90 -34.23 -8.50
C ASP A 634 -94.55 -33.37 -9.58
N LYS A 635 -94.68 -33.93 -10.79
CA LYS A 635 -95.70 -33.56 -11.78
C LYS A 635 -96.79 -34.62 -11.76
N ALA A 636 -97.97 -34.26 -11.26
CA ALA A 636 -99.20 -35.01 -11.48
C ALA A 636 -100.29 -34.05 -11.94
N THR A 637 -100.87 -34.30 -13.11
CA THR A 637 -102.34 -34.33 -13.25
C THR A 637 -102.76 -34.91 -14.60
N ASN A 638 -103.77 -35.79 -14.58
CA ASN A 638 -104.73 -36.13 -15.64
C ASN A 638 -104.16 -36.23 -17.07
N MET A 639 -104.04 -37.40 -17.69
CA MET A 639 -105.09 -38.37 -18.02
C MET A 639 -104.43 -39.63 -18.60
#